data_AF-A0A7S2EX14-F1
#
_entry.id   AF-A0A7S2EX14-F1
#
_cell.length_a   1.000
_cell.length_b   1.000
_cell.length_c   1.000
_cell.angle_alpha   90.00
_cell.angle_beta   90.00
_cell.angle_gamma   90.00
#
_symmetry.space_group_name_H-M   'P 1'
#
loop_
_entity.id
_entity.type
_entity.pdbx_description
1 polymer ?
#
loop_
_entity_poly.entity_id
_entity_poly.type
_entity_poly.pdbx_seq_one_letter_code
_entity_poly.pdbx_strand_id
1 'polypeptide(L)'
;MRCSLAIASLLILVSSLCTCISAESKNESIIIDTLNDWKRCSLEGGEWSICLQPTGYGLSWYCPLDESEHALDKLGNISWYGIQTDFHPCFKCPTEDSPLGSDCLSTMTTLVEQYNITPTTNEYEDIFEVGIEYCAEMCEAGLSGDVCSDENKCTGGSHFCDYSGDDELTGVCKMCPADVGECFNGGFSSSDRSLKECYKCRLACYDVTVSSLSVDGEELTSEPIRMATQESTLSASGPLVDCSDIILADVDICPDAEGSVCLVADYTIHSLLFFDISDKAEKSGCVAMIKFDGVSSYIGGSHHSYDHLTIPFVSVGTNDGNHLKDNKIGSTAHVGSEIWGSACYPSFEAIACNDKIPCQDADTYCDYTVAQNGVYVEGECVECPKGEGGEPDPLGCYFERREGSFIKTQEEVESCAKSCGAYLTYDECKFCPNDISAFEFGVENKADQCHFCPQNDVLHPDRFVPLFGKNITCWSMQAFFERLEVPKDSENCQLAQSFNYICGCQGPGYAGASTQAKKNALVWVPRVTAMLSVMGSLFVLIDVLRERSRRSKPFFQLMAQMSFFDIIGSVAYAFTSLPIPSNFYFPGAHGNKASCTSQGFFIQVGTVACFTNVSLAVYYFLMIKKGWSQTRLKKVILWLLICPVIVGMTFAFAGIPFMGNLVLWCNNSAPWWPDIPVAIAIFVATFIMGSVFWDVYKKDQASKRWRQRGDSGSGNSISTKVFWQSVWYLMSFYATWPPYLALQYFWASGKAYDTYYFILFAGALVPLQGGWNWFVYARNRQLKGLRTAMSSYISSRLVTGTSFRSVNRSSTNRSSNNQSDQP
;
A
#
# COMPACT_ATOMS: atom_id res chain seq x y z
N MET A 1 1.98 7.20 -63.41
CA MET A 1 0.70 7.10 -62.68
C MET A 1 0.91 7.61 -61.27
N ARG A 2 -0.03 8.40 -60.73
CA ARG A 2 0.06 8.99 -59.38
C ARG A 2 -0.30 7.96 -58.30
N CYS A 3 0.38 8.01 -57.16
CA CYS A 3 -0.14 7.56 -55.86
C CYS A 3 0.52 8.39 -54.74
N SER A 4 -0.31 9.03 -53.91
CA SER A 4 0.04 9.81 -52.72
C SER A 4 0.61 8.89 -51.62
N LEU A 5 1.55 9.26 -50.76
CA LEU A 5 1.62 10.39 -49.81
C LEU A 5 0.60 10.22 -48.64
N ALA A 6 1.05 9.62 -47.53
CA ALA A 6 0.45 9.67 -46.18
C ALA A 6 1.26 8.90 -45.09
N ILE A 7 2.50 9.32 -44.77
CA ILE A 7 3.17 8.98 -43.49
C ILE A 7 4.05 10.16 -43.04
N ALA A 8 3.50 11.05 -42.22
CA ALA A 8 4.22 12.00 -41.35
C ALA A 8 3.18 12.76 -40.49
N SER A 9 3.16 12.50 -39.18
CA SER A 9 2.66 13.38 -38.10
C SER A 9 2.44 12.56 -36.82
N LEU A 10 3.51 12.37 -36.04
CA LEU A 10 3.42 12.09 -34.60
C LEU A 10 4.79 12.32 -33.95
N LEU A 11 5.04 13.51 -33.39
CA LEU A 11 6.11 13.77 -32.41
C LEU A 11 6.06 15.21 -31.87
N ILE A 12 6.34 15.33 -30.57
CA ILE A 12 6.61 16.54 -29.75
C ILE A 12 5.40 17.23 -29.10
N LEU A 13 5.44 17.19 -27.76
CA LEU A 13 4.59 17.89 -26.78
C LEU A 13 5.47 18.86 -25.97
N VAL A 14 4.84 19.93 -25.46
CA VAL A 14 5.13 20.66 -24.21
C VAL A 14 6.54 21.22 -23.95
N SER A 15 6.59 22.53 -23.74
CA SER A 15 7.35 23.13 -22.63
C SER A 15 6.59 24.33 -22.06
N SER A 16 6.32 24.28 -20.75
CA SER A 16 5.80 25.40 -19.95
C SER A 16 6.90 25.88 -19.02
N LEU A 17 7.02 27.19 -18.79
CA LEU A 17 7.78 27.74 -17.67
C LEU A 17 7.08 29.02 -17.19
N CYS A 18 6.49 28.96 -15.99
CA CYS A 18 6.10 30.14 -15.23
C CYS A 18 7.30 30.65 -14.43
N THR A 19 7.47 31.97 -14.36
CA THR A 19 8.37 32.64 -13.41
C THR A 19 7.55 33.31 -12.32
N CYS A 20 7.76 32.92 -11.07
CA CYS A 20 7.23 33.63 -9.90
C CYS A 20 8.21 34.69 -9.40
N ILE A 21 7.64 35.62 -8.61
CA ILE A 21 8.24 36.89 -8.18
C ILE A 21 9.01 36.71 -6.87
N SER A 22 10.08 37.48 -6.70
CA SER A 22 10.82 37.64 -5.44
C SER A 22 10.43 38.98 -4.79
N ALA A 23 10.31 39.02 -3.47
CA ALA A 23 10.09 40.23 -2.68
C ALA A 23 11.04 40.25 -1.47
N GLU A 24 11.65 41.41 -1.21
CA GLU A 24 12.67 41.62 -0.18
C GLU A 24 12.08 41.87 1.23
N SER A 25 12.89 41.61 2.27
CA SER A 25 12.59 41.95 3.67
C SER A 25 13.49 43.07 4.21
N LYS A 26 12.92 43.89 5.11
CA LYS A 26 13.52 44.83 6.10
C LYS A 26 12.45 45.01 7.21
N ASN A 27 12.72 45.31 8.49
CA ASN A 27 13.92 45.84 9.14
C ASN A 27 13.96 45.54 10.67
N GLU A 28 15.16 45.41 11.24
CA GLU A 28 15.66 45.81 12.59
C GLU A 28 14.81 45.72 13.90
N SER A 29 15.16 44.72 14.75
CA SER A 29 15.56 44.77 16.18
C SER A 29 14.98 45.74 17.23
N ILE A 30 14.78 45.22 18.46
CA ILE A 30 15.26 45.77 19.76
C ILE A 30 15.55 44.58 20.70
N ILE A 31 16.58 44.70 21.56
CA ILE A 31 16.88 43.78 22.67
C ILE A 31 16.71 44.55 23.97
N ILE A 32 16.05 43.96 24.97
CA ILE A 32 16.08 44.41 26.37
C ILE A 32 16.46 43.20 27.24
N ASP A 33 17.38 43.44 28.16
CA ASP A 33 18.00 42.46 29.06
C ASP A 33 17.50 42.73 30.48
N THR A 34 16.89 41.74 31.14
CA THR A 34 16.40 41.83 32.52
C THR A 34 16.66 40.54 33.29
N LEU A 35 17.94 40.28 33.59
CA LEU A 35 18.35 39.30 34.58
C LEU A 35 19.01 39.97 35.79
N ASN A 36 18.50 39.63 36.98
CA ASN A 36 18.98 39.98 38.33
C ASN A 36 18.60 41.37 38.88
N ASP A 37 17.53 41.42 39.71
CA ASP A 37 17.58 42.06 41.03
C ASP A 37 16.33 41.68 41.87
N TRP A 38 16.47 40.71 42.78
CA TRP A 38 15.42 40.40 43.77
C TRP A 38 15.74 41.08 45.11
N LYS A 39 14.85 41.97 45.57
CA LYS A 39 14.90 42.53 46.93
C LYS A 39 13.88 41.85 47.83
N ARG A 40 14.38 41.38 48.98
CA ARG A 40 13.58 40.78 50.05
C ARG A 40 12.86 41.89 50.83
N CYS A 41 11.54 41.86 50.85
CA CYS A 41 10.74 42.55 51.87
C CYS A 41 10.32 41.54 52.94
N SER A 42 10.30 41.98 54.19
CA SER A 42 9.80 41.22 55.33
C SER A 42 8.98 42.18 56.18
N LEU A 43 7.76 41.77 56.50
CA LEU A 43 6.84 42.51 57.36
C LEU A 43 6.42 41.58 58.51
N GLU A 44 6.55 42.07 59.74
CA GLU A 44 6.04 41.40 60.93
C GLU A 44 4.57 41.80 61.13
N GLY A 45 3.63 40.90 60.87
CA GLY A 45 2.23 41.06 61.29
C GLY A 45 1.17 40.63 60.29
N GLY A 46 1.01 39.32 60.08
CA GLY A 46 -0.20 38.69 59.55
C GLY A 46 -0.80 39.30 58.27
N GLU A 47 -0.18 39.02 57.13
CA GLU A 47 -0.70 39.35 55.80
C GLU A 47 -0.77 38.09 54.92
N TRP A 48 -1.85 37.96 54.15
CA TRP A 48 -1.95 36.95 53.09
C TRP A 48 -1.46 37.55 51.76
N SER A 49 -0.80 36.75 50.93
CA SER A 49 -0.29 37.19 49.62
C SER A 49 -1.04 36.51 48.47
N ILE A 50 -1.53 37.31 47.52
CA ILE A 50 -2.00 36.83 46.20
C ILE A 50 -0.89 37.11 45.19
N CYS A 51 -0.36 36.06 44.56
CA CYS A 51 0.59 36.20 43.47
C CYS A 51 -0.15 36.36 42.14
N LEU A 52 0.02 37.51 41.50
CA LEU A 52 -0.30 37.72 40.09
C LEU A 52 1.01 37.97 39.33
N GLN A 53 1.34 37.08 38.40
CA GLN A 53 2.14 37.41 37.23
C GLN A 53 1.22 37.25 36.01
N PRO A 54 1.40 38.03 34.94
CA PRO A 54 0.68 37.77 33.70
C PRO A 54 1.16 36.42 33.11
N THR A 55 0.47 35.89 32.09
CA THR A 55 0.93 34.85 31.14
C THR A 55 0.70 33.33 31.49
N GLY A 56 -0.18 32.51 30.86
CA GLY A 56 -1.47 32.72 30.16
C GLY A 56 -1.76 31.80 28.91
N TYR A 57 -2.95 31.20 28.78
CA TYR A 57 -3.58 30.61 27.55
C TYR A 57 -4.95 30.03 27.97
N GLY A 58 -6.07 30.56 27.46
CA GLY A 58 -7.42 30.04 27.78
C GLY A 58 -7.90 30.24 29.22
N LEU A 59 -9.22 30.21 29.43
CA LEU A 59 -9.84 30.29 30.76
C LEU A 59 -9.50 29.03 31.56
N SER A 60 -8.73 29.21 32.64
CA SER A 60 -8.32 28.17 33.58
C SER A 60 -9.10 28.35 34.88
N TRP A 61 -9.93 27.37 35.25
CA TRP A 61 -10.75 27.45 36.47
C TRP A 61 -10.02 26.76 37.62
N TYR A 62 -9.82 27.46 38.75
CA TYR A 62 -9.17 26.89 39.94
C TYR A 62 -10.16 26.84 41.12
N CYS A 63 -10.28 25.68 41.76
CA CYS A 63 -10.96 25.53 43.05
C CYS A 63 -9.95 24.97 44.07
N PRO A 64 -9.58 25.71 45.13
CA PRO A 64 -8.78 25.17 46.22
C PRO A 64 -9.59 24.13 47.01
N LEU A 65 -8.94 23.05 47.44
CA LEU A 65 -9.58 21.92 48.12
C LEU A 65 -9.47 21.96 49.66
N ASP A 66 -8.68 22.87 50.23
CA ASP A 66 -8.47 23.00 51.67
C ASP A 66 -8.56 24.47 52.11
N GLU A 67 -9.19 24.71 53.27
CA GLU A 67 -9.37 26.03 53.90
C GLU A 67 -8.22 26.36 54.89
N SER A 68 -7.19 25.52 55.00
CA SER A 68 -6.19 25.64 56.06
C SER A 68 -5.14 26.74 55.85
N GLU A 69 -4.85 27.47 56.94
CA GLU A 69 -3.90 28.62 57.00
C GLU A 69 -2.46 28.31 56.57
N HIS A 70 -2.08 27.04 56.38
CA HIS A 70 -0.69 26.64 56.13
C HIS A 70 -0.32 26.40 54.66
N ALA A 71 -1.27 26.34 53.73
CA ALA A 71 -0.97 26.14 52.31
C ALA A 71 -0.30 27.38 51.66
N LEU A 72 -0.67 28.59 52.10
CA LEU A 72 -0.35 29.83 51.39
C LEU A 72 1.08 30.36 51.59
N ASP A 73 1.75 30.04 52.70
CA ASP A 73 3.16 30.44 52.93
C ASP A 73 4.15 29.78 51.94
N LYS A 74 3.77 28.67 51.28
CA LYS A 74 4.63 27.95 50.32
C LYS A 74 4.55 28.49 48.88
N LEU A 75 3.50 29.24 48.52
CA LEU A 75 3.28 29.75 47.16
C LEU A 75 4.42 30.66 46.66
N GLY A 76 5.10 31.38 47.56
CA GLY A 76 6.12 32.37 47.22
C GLY A 76 7.43 31.84 46.62
N ASN A 77 7.61 30.51 46.55
CA ASN A 77 8.84 29.88 46.03
C ASN A 77 8.67 29.18 44.65
N ILE A 78 7.50 29.25 44.01
CA ILE A 78 7.27 28.57 42.73
C ILE A 78 7.85 29.39 41.57
N SER A 79 8.94 28.92 40.96
CA SER A 79 9.57 29.55 39.79
C SER A 79 8.96 29.06 38.48
N TRP A 80 8.12 29.88 37.84
CA TRP A 80 7.58 29.61 36.51
C TRP A 80 8.49 30.18 35.41
N TYR A 81 9.07 29.34 34.56
CA TYR A 81 9.95 29.76 33.46
C TYR A 81 9.20 29.98 32.13
N GLY A 82 8.70 31.21 31.94
CA GLY A 82 8.60 31.95 30.67
C GLY A 82 7.84 31.38 29.45
N ILE A 83 6.63 31.90 29.20
CA ILE A 83 5.92 32.11 27.91
C ILE A 83 4.87 33.23 28.16
N GLN A 84 4.50 34.07 27.18
CA GLN A 84 3.91 35.41 27.41
C GLN A 84 2.43 35.63 26.92
N THR A 85 1.51 36.19 27.75
CA THR A 85 0.01 36.28 27.60
C THR A 85 -0.64 36.97 28.85
N ASP A 86 -1.98 36.95 29.06
CA ASP A 86 -2.70 37.58 30.21
C ASP A 86 -3.61 36.62 31.03
N PHE A 87 -4.07 37.00 32.23
CA PHE A 87 -4.91 36.20 33.14
C PHE A 87 -6.13 36.96 33.72
N HIS A 88 -7.21 36.22 34.02
CA HIS A 88 -8.37 36.67 34.81
C HIS A 88 -8.71 35.64 35.91
N PRO A 89 -9.10 36.06 37.13
CA PRO A 89 -9.59 35.14 38.16
C PRO A 89 -11.07 34.79 37.92
N CYS A 90 -11.44 33.53 38.14
CA CYS A 90 -12.85 33.13 38.23
C CYS A 90 -13.14 32.56 39.61
N PHE A 91 -14.17 33.09 40.25
CA PHE A 91 -14.70 32.58 41.51
C PHE A 91 -15.97 31.77 41.23
N LYS A 92 -16.19 30.70 42.00
CA LYS A 92 -17.44 29.95 41.93
C LYS A 92 -18.54 30.79 42.58
N CYS A 93 -19.45 31.35 41.77
CA CYS A 93 -20.61 32.08 42.28
C CYS A 93 -21.37 31.18 43.26
N PRO A 94 -21.71 31.67 44.46
CA PRO A 94 -22.41 30.84 45.43
C PRO A 94 -23.84 30.57 44.96
N THR A 95 -24.36 29.40 45.33
CA THR A 95 -25.78 29.06 45.19
C THR A 95 -26.67 30.00 46.02
N GLU A 96 -27.96 30.07 45.69
CA GLU A 96 -28.98 31.07 46.12
C GLU A 96 -29.04 31.44 47.63
N ASP A 97 -28.44 30.65 48.52
CA ASP A 97 -28.42 30.86 49.99
C ASP A 97 -27.18 31.63 50.52
N SER A 98 -26.35 32.24 49.67
CA SER A 98 -25.20 33.03 50.14
C SER A 98 -25.58 34.36 50.81
N PRO A 99 -24.95 34.71 51.95
CA PRO A 99 -25.17 35.99 52.61
C PRO A 99 -24.56 37.20 51.87
N LEU A 100 -23.83 37.00 50.76
CA LEU A 100 -23.13 38.06 50.01
C LEU A 100 -23.90 38.59 48.79
N GLY A 101 -25.04 37.99 48.41
CA GLY A 101 -25.87 38.44 47.29
C GLY A 101 -26.41 37.29 46.45
N SER A 102 -27.49 37.56 45.69
CA SER A 102 -28.14 36.60 44.79
C SER A 102 -27.63 36.66 43.34
N ASP A 103 -26.82 37.66 43.00
CA ASP A 103 -26.10 37.74 41.73
C ASP A 103 -24.58 37.76 41.99
N CYS A 104 -23.82 37.35 40.98
CA CYS A 104 -22.38 37.14 41.14
C CYS A 104 -21.61 38.47 41.12
N LEU A 105 -22.09 39.47 40.37
CA LEU A 105 -21.50 40.80 40.29
C LEU A 105 -21.53 41.54 41.64
N SER A 106 -22.65 41.47 42.35
CA SER A 106 -22.84 42.02 43.70
C SER A 106 -21.94 41.32 44.73
N THR A 107 -21.86 39.99 44.66
CA THR A 107 -20.96 39.19 45.51
C THR A 107 -19.49 39.58 45.28
N MET A 108 -19.06 39.66 44.02
CA MET A 108 -17.69 40.04 43.63
C MET A 108 -17.35 41.48 44.04
N THR A 109 -18.26 42.43 43.81
CA THR A 109 -18.09 43.83 44.22
C THR A 109 -17.94 43.93 45.74
N THR A 110 -18.79 43.20 46.49
CA THR A 110 -18.73 43.15 47.96
C THR A 110 -17.40 42.56 48.46
N LEU A 111 -16.88 41.52 47.82
CA LEU A 111 -15.57 40.94 48.17
C LEU A 111 -14.42 41.93 47.92
N VAL A 112 -14.42 42.64 46.78
CA VAL A 112 -13.41 43.65 46.45
C VAL A 112 -13.44 44.82 47.44
N GLU A 113 -14.63 45.34 47.79
CA GLU A 113 -14.81 46.39 48.80
C GLU A 113 -14.42 45.90 50.22
N GLN A 114 -14.81 44.69 50.61
CA GLN A 114 -14.58 44.14 51.95
C GLN A 114 -13.09 43.86 52.22
N TYR A 115 -12.33 43.47 51.19
CA TYR A 115 -10.89 43.16 51.31
C TYR A 115 -9.97 44.26 50.79
N ASN A 116 -10.54 45.41 50.38
CA ASN A 116 -9.81 46.65 50.11
C ASN A 116 -8.71 46.49 49.03
N ILE A 117 -8.99 45.68 48.00
CA ILE A 117 -8.05 45.32 46.94
C ILE A 117 -7.87 46.51 45.99
N THR A 118 -6.77 47.25 46.13
CA THR A 118 -6.42 48.35 45.23
C THR A 118 -5.41 47.92 44.17
N PRO A 119 -5.64 48.17 42.87
CA PRO A 119 -4.67 47.88 41.81
C PRO A 119 -3.40 48.71 42.04
N THR A 120 -2.23 48.08 41.94
CA THR A 120 -0.95 48.69 42.36
C THR A 120 -0.37 49.71 41.37
N THR A 121 -0.97 49.89 40.19
CA THR A 121 -0.63 50.93 39.21
C THR A 121 -1.83 51.38 38.37
N ASN A 122 -1.86 52.67 38.01
CA ASN A 122 -2.92 53.31 37.21
C ASN A 122 -3.01 52.85 35.74
N GLU A 123 -2.20 51.88 35.30
CA GLU A 123 -2.29 51.29 33.94
C GLU A 123 -3.16 50.03 33.87
N TYR A 124 -3.70 49.56 35.01
CA TYR A 124 -4.45 48.30 35.12
C TYR A 124 -5.88 48.42 35.68
N GLU A 125 -6.38 49.63 35.98
CA GLU A 125 -7.77 49.83 36.42
C GLU A 125 -8.78 49.31 35.37
N ASP A 126 -8.58 49.67 34.09
CA ASP A 126 -9.44 49.23 32.97
C ASP A 126 -9.47 47.70 32.78
N ILE A 127 -8.40 46.98 33.12
CA ILE A 127 -8.31 45.51 32.97
C ILE A 127 -9.03 44.79 34.13
N PHE A 128 -9.05 45.41 35.31
CA PHE A 128 -9.66 44.83 36.51
C PHE A 128 -11.19 44.97 36.51
N GLU A 129 -11.73 46.13 36.10
CA GLU A 129 -13.18 46.31 35.93
C GLU A 129 -13.74 45.42 34.80
N VAL A 130 -13.08 45.39 33.63
CA VAL A 130 -13.47 44.51 32.51
C VAL A 130 -13.40 43.03 32.89
N GLY A 131 -12.43 42.62 33.71
CA GLY A 131 -12.34 41.25 34.22
C GLY A 131 -13.52 40.85 35.11
N ILE A 132 -14.05 41.77 35.92
CA ILE A 132 -15.20 41.52 36.80
C ILE A 132 -16.51 41.50 36.00
N GLU A 133 -16.72 42.46 35.08
CA GLU A 133 -17.89 42.43 34.18
C GLU A 133 -17.91 41.17 33.31
N TYR A 134 -16.77 40.76 32.73
CA TYR A 134 -16.69 39.55 31.92
C TYR A 134 -16.88 38.26 32.74
N CYS A 135 -16.38 38.23 33.98
CA CYS A 135 -16.63 37.10 34.89
C CYS A 135 -18.11 37.02 35.31
N ALA A 136 -18.79 38.15 35.49
CA ALA A 136 -20.23 38.18 35.73
C ALA A 136 -21.04 37.78 34.48
N GLU A 137 -20.67 38.29 33.30
CA GLU A 137 -21.30 37.95 32.02
C GLU A 137 -21.20 36.44 31.72
N MET A 138 -20.03 35.81 31.97
CA MET A 138 -19.89 34.35 31.86
C MET A 138 -20.68 33.55 32.91
N CYS A 139 -21.08 34.16 34.03
CA CYS A 139 -21.89 33.49 35.05
C CYS A 139 -23.40 33.71 34.87
N GLU A 140 -23.81 34.73 34.12
CA GLU A 140 -25.21 35.07 33.85
C GLU A 140 -25.68 34.66 32.44
N ALA A 141 -24.78 34.51 31.47
CA ALA A 141 -25.13 34.06 30.11
C ALA A 141 -25.28 32.53 30.00
N GLY A 142 -26.22 32.09 29.16
CA GLY A 142 -26.30 30.71 28.67
C GLY A 142 -26.72 29.69 29.71
N LEU A 143 -27.54 30.10 30.69
CA LEU A 143 -28.07 29.25 31.75
C LEU A 143 -29.03 28.19 31.17
N SER A 144 -29.21 27.10 31.92
CA SER A 144 -30.12 26.01 31.53
C SER A 144 -31.56 26.52 31.32
N GLY A 145 -32.01 26.52 30.07
CA GLY A 145 -33.31 27.06 29.66
C GLY A 145 -33.24 28.25 28.68
N ASP A 146 -32.08 28.89 28.53
CA ASP A 146 -31.89 30.01 27.59
C ASP A 146 -31.99 29.56 26.12
N VAL A 147 -32.51 30.43 25.25
CA VAL A 147 -32.56 30.15 23.80
C VAL A 147 -31.21 30.45 23.17
N CYS A 148 -30.65 29.46 22.47
CA CYS A 148 -29.35 29.54 21.82
C CYS A 148 -29.42 29.35 20.30
N SER A 149 -28.41 29.87 19.61
CA SER A 149 -28.25 29.83 18.15
C SER A 149 -26.76 29.95 17.77
N ASP A 150 -26.43 30.00 16.48
CA ASP A 150 -25.06 30.29 16.04
C ASP A 150 -24.54 31.67 16.48
N GLU A 151 -25.45 32.64 16.64
CA GLU A 151 -25.15 34.01 17.08
C GLU A 151 -25.14 34.11 18.62
N ASN A 152 -26.06 33.41 19.30
CA ASN A 152 -26.19 33.40 20.76
C ASN A 152 -25.82 32.02 21.33
N LYS A 153 -24.54 31.82 21.65
CA LYS A 153 -24.04 30.53 22.16
C LYS A 153 -24.21 30.39 23.66
N CYS A 154 -24.39 29.17 24.14
CA CYS A 154 -24.32 28.85 25.56
C CYS A 154 -22.89 29.02 26.10
N THR A 155 -22.77 29.19 27.41
CA THR A 155 -21.47 29.32 28.09
C THR A 155 -20.69 28.02 27.99
N GLY A 156 -19.67 28.02 27.13
CA GLY A 156 -18.88 26.83 26.79
C GLY A 156 -18.22 26.19 28.01
N GLY A 157 -18.27 24.86 28.07
CA GLY A 157 -17.74 24.07 29.17
C GLY A 157 -18.68 23.89 30.37
N SER A 158 -19.66 24.80 30.58
CA SER A 158 -20.69 24.63 31.62
C SER A 158 -22.06 24.25 31.04
N HIS A 159 -22.37 24.74 29.83
CA HIS A 159 -23.61 24.47 29.11
C HIS A 159 -23.36 24.21 27.62
N PHE A 160 -24.28 23.49 26.98
CA PHE A 160 -24.32 23.25 25.53
C PHE A 160 -25.67 23.61 24.93
N CYS A 161 -25.70 23.90 23.63
CA CYS A 161 -26.94 24.22 22.94
C CYS A 161 -27.63 22.96 22.40
N ASP A 162 -28.84 22.68 22.89
CA ASP A 162 -29.66 21.55 22.45
C ASP A 162 -30.74 21.97 21.45
N TYR A 163 -30.47 21.71 20.17
CA TYR A 163 -31.37 21.84 19.03
C TYR A 163 -32.28 20.61 18.89
N SER A 164 -32.92 20.17 19.99
CA SER A 164 -33.91 19.08 19.97
C SER A 164 -35.33 19.55 19.60
N GLY A 165 -35.52 20.84 19.30
CA GLY A 165 -36.80 21.45 18.96
C GLY A 165 -37.20 21.27 17.50
N ASP A 166 -38.40 21.75 17.15
CA ASP A 166 -38.93 21.72 15.77
C ASP A 166 -38.22 22.70 14.80
N ASP A 167 -37.33 23.56 15.32
CA ASP A 167 -36.57 24.55 14.55
C ASP A 167 -35.07 24.20 14.56
N GLU A 168 -34.50 23.86 13.40
CA GLU A 168 -33.09 23.47 13.26
C GLU A 168 -32.11 24.62 13.57
N LEU A 169 -32.58 25.87 13.63
CA LEU A 169 -31.77 27.07 13.82
C LEU A 169 -31.69 27.56 15.28
N THR A 170 -32.61 27.11 16.14
CA THR A 170 -32.66 27.53 17.56
C THR A 170 -32.72 26.34 18.50
N GLY A 171 -31.92 26.39 19.56
CA GLY A 171 -31.87 25.37 20.60
C GLY A 171 -32.13 25.96 21.98
N VAL A 172 -32.01 25.10 23.00
CA VAL A 172 -32.09 25.49 24.41
C VAL A 172 -30.78 25.12 25.11
N CYS A 173 -30.19 26.03 25.87
CA CYS A 173 -29.03 25.74 26.68
C CYS A 173 -29.36 24.68 27.73
N LYS A 174 -28.53 23.64 27.81
CA LYS A 174 -28.58 22.57 28.81
C LYS A 174 -27.25 22.51 29.53
N MET A 175 -27.28 22.26 30.84
CA MET A 175 -26.06 22.03 31.62
C MET A 175 -25.31 20.82 31.07
N CYS A 176 -23.99 20.95 31.02
CA CYS A 176 -23.09 19.88 30.63
C CYS A 176 -23.26 18.64 31.54
N PRO A 177 -23.36 17.42 30.99
CA PRO A 177 -23.42 16.21 31.81
C PRO A 177 -22.08 15.96 32.49
N ALA A 178 -22.12 15.28 33.64
CA ALA A 178 -20.91 14.95 34.40
C ALA A 178 -20.03 13.87 33.73
N ASP A 179 -20.65 13.05 32.87
CA ASP A 179 -19.99 12.11 31.97
C ASP A 179 -20.39 12.45 30.53
N VAL A 180 -19.41 12.70 29.65
CA VAL A 180 -19.64 13.00 28.23
C VAL A 180 -20.32 11.82 27.51
N GLY A 181 -20.16 10.58 28.02
CA GLY A 181 -20.91 9.41 27.58
C GLY A 181 -22.43 9.55 27.69
N GLU A 182 -22.95 10.39 28.61
CA GLU A 182 -24.39 10.64 28.74
C GLU A 182 -24.97 11.41 27.54
N CYS A 183 -24.16 12.25 26.86
CA CYS A 183 -24.54 12.88 25.59
C CYS A 183 -25.01 11.81 24.58
N PHE A 184 -24.29 10.68 24.48
CA PHE A 184 -24.52 9.63 23.49
C PHE A 184 -25.52 8.54 23.90
N ASN A 185 -25.68 8.31 25.20
CA ASN A 185 -26.41 7.17 25.75
C ASN A 185 -27.70 7.55 26.49
N GLY A 186 -27.80 8.76 27.03
CA GLY A 186 -28.90 9.18 27.91
C GLY A 186 -30.16 9.69 27.20
N GLY A 187 -30.16 9.82 25.87
CA GLY A 187 -31.19 10.58 25.15
C GLY A 187 -31.16 12.07 25.47
N PHE A 188 -30.00 12.59 25.92
CA PHE A 188 -29.79 13.98 26.30
C PHE A 188 -30.05 14.96 25.15
N SER A 189 -29.82 14.51 23.91
CA SER A 189 -30.30 15.16 22.70
C SER A 189 -30.68 14.16 21.60
N SER A 190 -31.47 14.63 20.63
CA SER A 190 -32.00 13.91 19.48
C SER A 190 -31.36 14.27 18.14
N SER A 191 -30.54 15.33 18.05
CA SER A 191 -29.97 15.83 16.79
C SER A 191 -28.44 15.90 16.81
N ASP A 192 -27.81 15.55 15.67
CA ASP A 192 -26.34 15.47 15.53
C ASP A 192 -25.63 16.79 15.88
N ARG A 193 -26.28 17.93 15.60
CA ARG A 193 -25.80 19.27 15.93
C ARG A 193 -25.64 19.47 17.43
N SER A 194 -26.62 19.01 18.19
CA SER A 194 -26.69 19.14 19.65
C SER A 194 -25.77 18.15 20.36
N LEU A 195 -25.61 16.94 19.79
CA LEU A 195 -24.60 15.98 20.25
C LEU A 195 -23.19 16.58 20.14
N LYS A 196 -22.90 17.32 19.05
CA LYS A 196 -21.63 18.04 18.87
C LYS A 196 -21.45 19.19 19.87
N GLU A 197 -22.49 19.98 20.15
CA GLU A 197 -22.40 21.00 21.21
C GLU A 197 -22.24 20.36 22.60
N CYS A 198 -22.99 19.28 22.90
CA CYS A 198 -22.86 18.50 24.14
C CYS A 198 -21.44 17.96 24.31
N TYR A 199 -20.76 17.59 23.23
CA TYR A 199 -19.37 17.15 23.31
C TYR A 199 -18.39 18.26 23.74
N LYS A 200 -18.66 19.52 23.41
CA LYS A 200 -17.84 20.67 23.87
C LYS A 200 -17.90 20.90 25.38
N CYS A 201 -18.79 20.19 26.08
CA CYS A 201 -18.77 20.09 27.54
C CYS A 201 -17.57 19.35 28.11
N ARG A 202 -16.72 18.72 27.28
CA ARG A 202 -15.50 18.05 27.72
C ARG A 202 -14.49 19.08 28.26
N LEU A 203 -14.66 19.41 29.53
CA LEU A 203 -13.64 20.04 30.36
C LEU A 203 -12.59 18.98 30.70
N ALA A 204 -11.39 19.14 30.16
CA ALA A 204 -10.21 18.42 30.61
C ALA A 204 -9.78 19.03 31.95
N CYS A 205 -10.34 18.51 33.04
CA CYS A 205 -9.92 18.83 34.39
C CYS A 205 -8.70 17.98 34.77
N TYR A 206 -7.64 18.62 35.27
CA TYR A 206 -6.49 17.95 35.85
C TYR A 206 -6.10 18.54 37.19
N ASP A 207 -5.50 17.72 38.04
CA ASP A 207 -5.02 18.18 39.33
C ASP A 207 -3.74 19.01 39.19
N VAL A 208 -3.78 20.20 39.78
CA VAL A 208 -2.65 21.12 39.95
C VAL A 208 -1.80 20.59 41.08
N THR A 209 -0.83 19.77 40.71
CA THR A 209 0.13 19.17 41.63
C THR A 209 1.34 20.09 41.84
N VAL A 210 1.88 20.10 43.05
CA VAL A 210 3.20 20.66 43.36
C VAL A 210 4.13 19.50 43.71
N SER A 211 5.22 19.39 42.97
CA SER A 211 6.25 18.39 43.22
C SER A 211 7.34 18.90 44.15
N SER A 212 7.96 17.99 44.90
CA SER A 212 9.21 18.23 45.63
C SER A 212 10.14 17.05 45.45
N LEU A 213 11.43 17.34 45.22
CA LEU A 213 12.48 16.34 45.08
C LEU A 213 13.72 16.79 45.88
N SER A 214 14.24 15.89 46.71
CA SER A 214 15.58 16.05 47.27
C SER A 214 16.35 14.72 47.27
N VAL A 215 17.67 14.78 47.04
CA VAL A 215 18.54 13.59 46.98
C VAL A 215 19.79 13.81 47.83
N ASP A 216 19.95 13.00 48.86
CA ASP A 216 20.92 13.20 49.97
C ASP A 216 20.83 14.59 50.63
N GLY A 217 19.64 15.20 50.65
CA GLY A 217 19.38 16.53 51.21
C GLY A 217 19.72 17.71 50.28
N GLU A 218 20.09 17.44 49.04
CA GLU A 218 20.17 18.44 47.96
C GLU A 218 18.78 18.55 47.31
N GLU A 219 18.13 19.71 47.44
CA GLU A 219 16.87 20.01 46.74
C GLU A 219 17.13 20.23 45.25
N LEU A 220 16.34 19.58 44.40
CA LEU A 220 16.43 19.66 42.95
C LEU A 220 15.12 20.22 42.38
N THR A 221 15.22 20.99 41.29
CA THR A 221 14.04 21.45 40.56
C THR A 221 13.36 20.26 39.90
N SER A 222 12.16 19.92 40.38
CA SER A 222 11.28 18.94 39.76
C SER A 222 10.04 19.61 39.19
N GLU A 223 9.50 19.05 38.11
CA GLU A 223 8.16 19.33 37.64
C GLU A 223 7.22 18.19 38.02
N PRO A 224 5.96 18.48 38.42
CA PRO A 224 4.95 17.45 38.56
C PRO A 224 4.62 16.84 37.19
N ILE A 225 4.19 15.57 37.17
CA ILE A 225 3.60 14.99 35.97
C ILE A 225 2.23 15.62 35.75
N ARG A 226 2.17 16.52 34.77
CA ARG A 226 0.92 17.21 34.38
C ARG A 226 -0.14 16.18 34.00
N MET A 227 -1.37 16.42 34.42
CA MET A 227 -2.58 15.68 34.03
C MET A 227 -2.75 14.25 34.58
N ALA A 228 -1.81 13.75 35.38
CA ALA A 228 -2.06 12.53 36.16
C ALA A 228 -2.92 12.82 37.41
N THR A 229 -3.88 11.95 37.71
CA THR A 229 -4.65 12.03 38.96
C THR A 229 -3.90 11.29 40.08
N GLN A 230 -3.86 11.84 41.28
CA GLN A 230 -3.18 11.27 42.46
C GLN A 230 -4.08 11.36 43.69
N GLU A 231 -3.76 10.64 44.76
CA GLU A 231 -4.35 10.97 46.07
C GLU A 231 -3.75 12.27 46.61
N SER A 232 -4.49 13.01 47.44
CA SER A 232 -4.25 14.43 47.77
C SER A 232 -2.83 14.79 48.23
N THR A 233 -2.10 13.85 48.82
CA THR A 233 -0.65 14.00 49.06
C THR A 233 0.04 12.64 49.02
N LEU A 234 0.94 12.44 48.06
CA LEU A 234 1.81 11.27 47.97
C LEU A 234 3.24 11.66 48.31
N SER A 235 3.89 10.94 49.22
CA SER A 235 5.32 11.09 49.45
C SER A 235 5.95 9.75 49.82
N ALA A 236 7.14 9.51 49.27
CA ALA A 236 7.88 8.29 49.49
C ALA A 236 9.39 8.56 49.42
N SER A 237 10.19 7.61 49.91
CA SER A 237 11.63 7.78 50.02
C SER A 237 12.33 6.44 50.02
N GLY A 238 13.48 6.36 49.35
CA GLY A 238 14.25 5.13 49.19
C GLY A 238 15.58 5.38 48.47
N PRO A 239 16.43 4.35 48.34
CA PRO A 239 17.64 4.43 47.54
C PRO A 239 17.28 4.62 46.05
N LEU A 240 18.04 5.45 45.34
CA LEU A 240 17.85 5.70 43.92
C LEU A 240 18.39 4.54 43.07
N VAL A 241 17.60 3.98 42.16
CA VAL A 241 17.99 2.90 41.24
C VAL A 241 17.73 3.29 39.78
N ASP A 242 18.60 2.85 38.87
CA ASP A 242 18.42 3.12 37.43
C ASP A 242 17.53 2.04 36.80
N CYS A 243 16.31 2.44 36.42
CA CYS A 243 15.32 1.59 35.78
C CYS A 243 15.06 2.00 34.31
N SER A 244 16.01 2.68 33.67
CA SER A 244 15.91 3.06 32.25
C SER A 244 15.71 1.85 31.31
N ASP A 245 16.17 0.67 31.70
CA ASP A 245 16.03 -0.56 30.92
C ASP A 245 14.59 -1.09 30.82
N ILE A 246 13.66 -0.65 31.71
CA ILE A 246 12.21 -0.96 31.59
C ILE A 246 11.70 -0.53 30.20
N ILE A 247 12.14 0.64 29.71
CA ILE A 247 11.71 1.22 28.44
C ILE A 247 12.44 0.55 27.26
N LEU A 248 13.75 0.31 27.39
CA LEU A 248 14.60 -0.07 26.25
C LEU A 248 14.55 -1.56 25.89
N ALA A 249 14.25 -2.43 26.85
CA ALA A 249 14.46 -3.87 26.70
C ALA A 249 13.17 -4.72 26.69
N ASP A 250 11.98 -4.09 26.78
CA ASP A 250 10.68 -4.77 26.96
C ASP A 250 10.70 -5.75 28.16
N VAL A 251 11.26 -5.26 29.28
CA VAL A 251 11.42 -6.01 30.53
C VAL A 251 10.39 -5.53 31.54
N ASP A 252 9.51 -6.44 31.96
CA ASP A 252 8.40 -6.15 32.89
C ASP A 252 8.84 -5.72 34.31
N ILE A 253 10.10 -5.95 34.69
CA ILE A 253 10.59 -5.80 36.07
C ILE A 253 11.99 -5.19 36.10
N CYS A 254 12.15 -4.05 36.78
CA CYS A 254 13.46 -3.51 37.15
C CYS A 254 14.05 -4.27 38.35
N PRO A 255 15.28 -4.84 38.24
CA PRO A 255 15.92 -5.50 39.36
C PRO A 255 16.28 -4.49 40.47
N ASP A 256 16.27 -4.96 41.72
CA ASP A 256 16.63 -4.18 42.93
C ASP A 256 15.75 -2.93 43.20
N ALA A 257 14.58 -2.85 42.55
CA ALA A 257 13.63 -1.75 42.70
C ALA A 257 12.73 -1.84 43.96
N GLU A 258 12.66 -2.99 44.65
CA GLU A 258 11.81 -3.19 45.83
C GLU A 258 12.17 -2.24 46.99
N GLY A 259 11.30 -1.26 47.27
CA GLY A 259 11.54 -0.22 48.28
C GLY A 259 12.40 0.95 47.81
N SER A 260 12.71 1.02 46.51
CA SER A 260 13.62 1.99 45.90
C SER A 260 12.88 3.11 45.16
N VAL A 261 13.55 4.25 44.94
CA VAL A 261 13.09 5.31 44.05
C VAL A 261 13.66 5.05 42.66
N CYS A 262 12.80 4.92 41.67
CA CYS A 262 13.19 4.47 40.34
C CYS A 262 13.46 5.67 39.42
N LEU A 263 14.68 5.78 38.93
CA LEU A 263 15.12 6.78 37.97
C LEU A 263 14.99 6.20 36.55
N VAL A 264 14.21 6.86 35.69
CA VAL A 264 13.90 6.35 34.36
C VAL A 264 14.26 7.40 33.29
N ALA A 265 15.21 7.05 32.42
CA ALA A 265 15.54 7.83 31.24
C ALA A 265 14.57 7.48 30.10
N ASP A 266 13.74 8.43 29.69
CA ASP A 266 12.83 8.26 28.57
C ASP A 266 13.55 8.53 27.24
N TYR A 267 13.82 7.46 26.51
CA TYR A 267 14.39 7.50 25.17
C TYR A 267 13.34 7.41 24.06
N THR A 268 12.04 7.31 24.42
CA THR A 268 10.98 7.22 23.43
C THR A 268 10.70 8.59 22.82
N ILE A 269 10.38 8.62 21.53
CA ILE A 269 9.95 9.84 20.82
C ILE A 269 8.45 10.12 21.10
N HIS A 270 7.80 9.28 21.91
CA HIS A 270 6.35 9.26 22.12
C HIS A 270 6.01 9.16 23.60
N SER A 271 5.63 10.30 24.19
CA SER A 271 5.26 10.52 25.61
C SER A 271 4.04 9.72 26.12
N LEU A 272 3.61 8.66 25.43
CA LEU A 272 2.33 7.98 25.64
C LEU A 272 2.39 6.80 26.63
N LEU A 273 3.58 6.47 27.16
CA LEU A 273 3.80 5.30 28.01
C LEU A 273 4.00 5.61 29.51
N PHE A 274 3.75 6.83 29.99
CA PHE A 274 3.97 7.18 31.41
C PHE A 274 3.25 6.25 32.39
N PHE A 275 2.07 5.75 32.04
CA PHE A 275 1.29 4.83 32.86
C PHE A 275 1.82 3.40 32.79
N ASP A 276 2.19 2.89 31.61
CA ASP A 276 2.85 1.58 31.46
C ASP A 276 4.21 1.58 32.19
N ILE A 277 4.97 2.67 32.12
CA ILE A 277 6.23 2.85 32.86
C ILE A 277 5.97 2.92 34.38
N SER A 278 4.94 3.64 34.83
CA SER A 278 4.61 3.75 36.26
C SER A 278 4.06 2.45 36.84
N ASP A 279 3.24 1.72 36.10
CA ASP A 279 2.69 0.41 36.46
C ASP A 279 3.79 -0.66 36.46
N LYS A 280 4.70 -0.66 35.47
CA LYS A 280 5.92 -1.49 35.49
C LYS A 280 6.83 -1.12 36.67
N ALA A 281 6.97 0.16 37.01
CA ALA A 281 7.74 0.60 38.17
C ALA A 281 7.09 0.12 39.49
N GLU A 282 5.78 0.30 39.69
CA GLU A 282 5.06 -0.22 40.86
C GLU A 282 5.16 -1.74 40.96
N LYS A 283 4.97 -2.47 39.84
CA LYS A 283 5.17 -3.93 39.77
C LYS A 283 6.60 -4.38 40.05
N SER A 284 7.58 -3.52 39.80
CA SER A 284 8.98 -3.73 40.18
C SER A 284 9.25 -3.46 41.67
N GLY A 285 8.27 -2.90 42.40
CA GLY A 285 8.37 -2.55 43.81
C GLY A 285 8.91 -1.13 44.08
N CYS A 286 8.98 -0.28 43.05
CA CYS A 286 9.35 1.14 43.20
C CYS A 286 8.37 1.85 44.14
N VAL A 287 8.89 2.63 45.10
CA VAL A 287 8.05 3.44 46.02
C VAL A 287 7.82 4.86 45.52
N ALA A 288 8.63 5.33 44.57
CA ALA A 288 8.48 6.58 43.85
C ALA A 288 9.18 6.50 42.50
N MET A 289 8.88 7.43 41.59
CA MET A 289 9.53 7.51 40.28
C MET A 289 10.01 8.92 39.93
N ILE A 290 11.19 8.99 39.31
CA ILE A 290 11.80 10.21 38.77
C ILE A 290 12.06 9.95 37.28
N LYS A 291 11.40 10.72 36.40
CA LYS A 291 11.60 10.65 34.95
C LYS A 291 12.49 11.79 34.48
N PHE A 292 13.27 11.55 33.43
CA PHE A 292 13.94 12.59 32.66
C PHE A 292 14.04 12.20 31.19
N ASP A 293 14.11 13.19 30.30
CA ASP A 293 14.22 12.93 28.86
C ASP A 293 15.67 12.56 28.51
N GLY A 294 15.86 11.35 27.97
CA GLY A 294 17.17 10.79 27.64
C GLY A 294 17.78 11.30 26.33
N VAL A 295 17.03 12.06 25.53
CA VAL A 295 17.45 12.65 24.26
C VAL A 295 17.34 14.17 24.34
N SER A 296 18.39 14.92 23.99
CA SER A 296 18.46 16.39 24.20
C SER A 296 17.60 17.23 23.23
N SER A 297 16.56 16.66 22.64
CA SER A 297 15.65 17.33 21.71
C SER A 297 14.28 17.46 22.36
N TYR A 298 14.05 18.60 23.00
CA TYR A 298 12.78 18.99 23.60
C TYR A 298 11.68 19.04 22.52
N ILE A 299 10.84 18.01 22.45
CA ILE A 299 9.60 17.99 21.65
C ILE A 299 8.46 17.97 22.66
N GLY A 300 7.94 19.14 22.99
CA GLY A 300 6.89 19.34 24.00
C GLY A 300 5.51 18.84 23.56
N GLY A 301 5.38 17.53 23.32
CA GLY A 301 4.09 16.85 23.16
C GLY A 301 3.50 16.52 24.53
N SER A 302 2.65 17.40 25.05
CA SER A 302 1.82 17.13 26.22
C SER A 302 0.68 16.19 25.84
N HIS A 303 0.85 14.90 26.07
CA HIS A 303 -0.21 13.92 25.87
C HIS A 303 -1.01 13.72 27.16
N HIS A 304 -2.34 13.70 27.02
CA HIS A 304 -3.30 13.64 28.12
C HIS A 304 -3.71 12.18 28.39
N SER A 305 -3.69 11.74 29.65
CA SER A 305 -4.42 10.56 30.11
C SER A 305 -4.81 10.74 31.58
N TYR A 306 -5.91 10.13 31.99
CA TYR A 306 -6.65 10.43 33.22
C TYR A 306 -6.42 9.40 34.34
N ASP A 307 -5.55 8.41 34.13
CA ASP A 307 -5.38 7.29 35.06
C ASP A 307 -4.72 7.70 36.40
N HIS A 308 -5.09 6.97 37.45
CA HIS A 308 -4.63 7.21 38.83
C HIS A 308 -3.21 6.69 39.05
N LEU A 309 -2.30 7.58 39.48
CA LEU A 309 -0.97 7.21 39.96
C LEU A 309 -1.00 6.83 41.45
N THR A 310 -0.51 5.63 41.74
CA THR A 310 -0.39 5.00 43.06
C THR A 310 0.85 5.43 43.84
N ILE A 311 1.92 5.81 43.13
CA ILE A 311 3.22 6.23 43.68
C ILE A 311 3.53 7.69 43.28
N PRO A 312 4.22 8.47 44.13
CA PRO A 312 4.64 9.82 43.78
C PRO A 312 5.62 9.79 42.61
N PHE A 313 5.32 10.57 41.58
CA PHE A 313 6.02 10.59 40.31
C PHE A 313 6.29 12.05 39.92
N VAL A 314 7.58 12.37 39.71
CA VAL A 314 8.06 13.68 39.28
C VAL A 314 8.93 13.58 38.02
N SER A 315 9.03 14.67 37.27
CA SER A 315 9.97 14.84 36.16
C SER A 315 11.12 15.77 36.58
N VAL A 316 12.30 15.58 36.02
CA VAL A 316 13.45 16.50 36.15
C VAL A 316 14.06 16.80 34.78
N GLY A 317 14.72 17.94 34.65
CA GLY A 317 15.42 18.31 33.42
C GLY A 317 16.50 17.30 33.04
N THR A 318 16.76 17.11 31.74
CA THR A 318 17.75 16.15 31.20
C THR A 318 19.13 16.25 31.88
N ASN A 319 19.58 17.45 32.24
CA ASN A 319 20.88 17.63 32.91
C ASN A 319 20.86 17.05 34.33
N ASP A 320 19.81 17.32 35.09
CA ASP A 320 19.67 16.84 36.47
C ASP A 320 19.41 15.33 36.50
N GLY A 321 18.60 14.82 35.58
CA GLY A 321 18.37 13.38 35.42
C GLY A 321 19.63 12.59 35.06
N ASN A 322 20.45 13.10 34.12
CA ASN A 322 21.76 12.51 33.84
C ASN A 322 22.72 12.65 35.04
N HIS A 323 22.73 13.78 35.75
CA HIS A 323 23.54 13.94 36.97
C HIS A 323 23.15 12.94 38.06
N LEU A 324 21.84 12.71 38.27
CA LEU A 324 21.30 11.70 39.16
C LEU A 324 21.75 10.28 38.75
N LYS A 325 21.62 9.94 37.47
CA LYS A 325 22.00 8.63 36.90
C LYS A 325 23.49 8.34 37.01
N ASP A 326 24.34 9.34 36.74
CA ASP A 326 25.79 9.16 36.73
C ASP A 326 26.42 9.23 38.13
N ASN A 327 25.82 9.96 39.08
CA ASN A 327 26.49 10.33 40.35
C ASN A 327 25.71 10.04 41.64
N LYS A 328 24.41 9.72 41.57
CA LYS A 328 23.53 9.60 42.76
C LYS A 328 22.78 8.26 42.85
N ILE A 329 23.11 7.26 42.03
CA ILE A 329 22.57 5.91 42.19
C ILE A 329 23.01 5.33 43.55
N GLY A 330 22.05 4.84 44.32
CA GLY A 330 22.20 4.41 45.72
C GLY A 330 22.04 5.53 46.77
N SER A 331 21.99 6.81 46.38
CA SER A 331 21.65 7.93 47.28
C SER A 331 20.20 7.83 47.76
N THR A 332 19.87 8.43 48.90
CA THR A 332 18.47 8.48 49.34
C THR A 332 17.74 9.61 48.64
N ALA A 333 16.74 9.28 47.84
CA ALA A 333 15.83 10.24 47.24
C ALA A 333 14.54 10.34 48.06
N HIS A 334 14.06 11.56 48.25
CA HIS A 334 12.75 11.89 48.80
C HIS A 334 11.92 12.54 47.68
N VAL A 335 10.79 11.92 47.34
CA VAL A 335 9.90 12.38 46.28
C VAL A 335 8.53 12.65 46.90
N GLY A 336 8.00 13.86 46.70
CA GLY A 336 6.68 14.27 47.15
C GLY A 336 5.88 14.92 46.03
N SER A 337 4.57 14.70 46.02
CA SER A 337 3.59 15.35 45.15
C SER A 337 2.34 15.67 45.97
N GLU A 338 1.89 16.91 45.91
CA GLU A 338 0.78 17.45 46.70
C GLU A 338 -0.24 18.10 45.75
N ILE A 339 -1.52 17.73 45.81
CA ILE A 339 -2.57 18.34 44.99
C ILE A 339 -3.06 19.61 45.67
N TRP A 340 -2.92 20.75 44.99
CA TRP A 340 -3.33 22.07 45.50
C TRP A 340 -4.72 22.52 45.01
N GLY A 341 -5.23 21.86 43.98
CA GLY A 341 -6.57 22.06 43.42
C GLY A 341 -6.67 21.35 42.06
N SER A 342 -7.75 21.57 41.33
CA SER A 342 -7.89 21.11 39.95
C SER A 342 -8.05 22.29 39.00
N ALA A 343 -7.39 22.24 37.84
CA ALA A 343 -7.50 23.19 36.75
C ALA A 343 -8.24 22.55 35.58
N CYS A 344 -9.37 23.14 35.20
CA CYS A 344 -10.18 22.68 34.07
C CYS A 344 -9.96 23.56 32.85
N TYR A 345 -9.73 22.93 31.69
CA TYR A 345 -9.61 23.58 30.39
C TYR A 345 -10.70 23.04 29.45
N PRO A 346 -11.39 23.87 28.66
CA PRO A 346 -12.15 23.35 27.53
C PRO A 346 -11.16 22.64 26.59
N SER A 347 -11.49 21.42 26.17
CA SER A 347 -10.67 20.65 25.23
C SER A 347 -10.54 21.41 23.89
N PHE A 348 -9.42 22.11 23.70
CA PHE A 348 -9.21 22.94 22.51
C PHE A 348 -8.97 22.07 21.26
N GLU A 349 -9.73 22.38 20.21
CA GLU A 349 -9.51 22.07 18.78
C GLU A 349 -9.55 20.62 18.30
N ALA A 350 -9.32 19.59 19.13
CA ALA A 350 -9.59 18.22 18.73
C ALA A 350 -11.11 18.00 18.56
N ILE A 351 -11.62 18.13 17.33
CA ILE A 351 -12.98 17.71 16.99
C ILE A 351 -13.02 16.20 17.16
N ALA A 352 -13.54 15.75 18.30
CA ALA A 352 -13.69 14.33 18.52
C ALA A 352 -14.76 13.76 17.60
N CYS A 353 -14.57 12.51 17.25
CA CYS A 353 -15.39 11.76 16.33
C CYS A 353 -15.60 10.34 16.86
N ASN A 354 -16.65 9.70 16.35
CA ASN A 354 -16.94 8.29 16.56
C ASN A 354 -17.94 7.82 15.49
N ASP A 355 -18.38 6.57 15.57
CA ASP A 355 -19.29 5.96 14.58
C ASP A 355 -20.62 6.71 14.41
N LYS A 356 -21.03 7.51 15.40
CA LYS A 356 -22.23 8.36 15.35
C LYS A 356 -21.93 9.79 14.88
N ILE A 357 -20.76 10.34 15.22
CA ILE A 357 -20.32 11.69 14.85
C ILE A 357 -19.11 11.60 13.90
N PRO A 358 -19.34 11.59 12.57
CA PRO A 358 -18.24 11.71 11.62
C PRO A 358 -17.66 13.13 11.62
N CYS A 359 -16.41 13.23 11.16
CA CYS A 359 -15.74 14.50 10.96
C CYS A 359 -16.48 15.40 9.96
N GLN A 360 -16.39 16.72 10.17
CA GLN A 360 -17.19 17.70 9.42
C GLN A 360 -16.52 18.09 8.09
N ASP A 361 -15.20 18.19 8.08
CA ASP A 361 -14.45 18.59 6.90
C ASP A 361 -14.26 17.41 5.97
N ALA A 362 -14.57 17.61 4.68
CA ALA A 362 -14.51 16.55 3.67
C ALA A 362 -13.10 15.95 3.47
N ASP A 363 -12.06 16.69 3.87
CA ASP A 363 -10.65 16.27 3.86
C ASP A 363 -10.16 15.82 5.25
N THR A 364 -11.04 15.32 6.13
CA THR A 364 -10.68 14.76 7.45
C THR A 364 -11.35 13.40 7.72
N TYR A 365 -10.72 12.59 8.56
CA TYR A 365 -11.22 11.27 8.98
C TYR A 365 -11.03 11.05 10.48
N CYS A 366 -11.69 10.04 11.05
CA CYS A 366 -11.57 9.72 12.47
C CYS A 366 -10.40 8.78 12.75
N ASP A 367 -9.43 9.24 13.54
CA ASP A 367 -8.27 8.49 14.06
C ASP A 367 -8.63 8.07 15.51
N TYR A 368 -8.85 6.77 15.75
CA TYR A 368 -9.52 6.25 16.95
C TYR A 368 -8.50 5.90 18.04
N THR A 369 -8.19 6.89 18.88
CA THR A 369 -7.07 6.81 19.83
C THR A 369 -7.33 6.00 21.11
N VAL A 370 -8.59 5.74 21.49
CA VAL A 370 -8.92 5.15 22.81
C VAL A 370 -9.84 3.92 22.73
N ALA A 371 -9.29 2.75 23.06
CA ALA A 371 -10.05 1.51 23.27
C ALA A 371 -10.35 1.24 24.75
N GLN A 372 -11.51 1.66 25.26
CA GLN A 372 -11.97 1.17 26.55
C GLN A 372 -12.53 -0.26 26.40
N ASN A 373 -11.95 -1.22 27.13
CA ASN A 373 -12.34 -2.64 27.09
C ASN A 373 -12.32 -3.28 25.68
N GLY A 374 -11.49 -2.77 24.77
CA GLY A 374 -11.42 -3.25 23.38
C GLY A 374 -12.54 -2.76 22.47
N VAL A 375 -13.33 -1.77 22.91
CA VAL A 375 -14.25 -1.01 22.06
C VAL A 375 -13.67 0.40 21.91
N TYR A 376 -13.42 0.83 20.67
CA TYR A 376 -13.04 2.20 20.38
C TYR A 376 -14.28 3.09 20.52
N VAL A 377 -14.26 4.04 21.45
CA VAL A 377 -15.44 4.87 21.79
C VAL A 377 -15.30 6.29 21.21
N GLU A 378 -14.06 6.76 21.09
CA GLU A 378 -13.71 8.12 20.68
C GLU A 378 -12.43 8.13 19.85
N GLY A 379 -12.36 9.05 18.91
CA GLY A 379 -11.19 9.39 18.13
C GLY A 379 -11.11 10.89 17.85
N GLU A 380 -10.07 11.33 17.15
CA GLU A 380 -9.86 12.72 16.74
C GLU A 380 -9.97 12.88 15.22
N CYS A 381 -10.51 14.01 14.77
CA CYS A 381 -10.55 14.32 13.34
C CYS A 381 -9.19 14.77 12.80
N VAL A 382 -8.54 13.88 12.04
CA VAL A 382 -7.22 14.10 11.43
C VAL A 382 -7.36 14.38 9.93
N GLU A 383 -6.54 15.28 9.38
CA GLU A 383 -6.51 15.52 7.93
C GLU A 383 -6.22 14.24 7.14
N CYS A 384 -6.92 14.10 6.01
CA CYS A 384 -6.69 13.05 5.04
C CYS A 384 -5.22 12.99 4.60
N PRO A 385 -4.59 11.80 4.56
CA PRO A 385 -3.18 11.66 4.22
C PRO A 385 -2.83 12.29 2.87
N LYS A 386 -1.82 13.16 2.88
CA LYS A 386 -1.27 13.85 1.70
C LYS A 386 0.17 13.42 1.48
N GLY A 387 0.57 13.29 0.22
CA GLY A 387 1.97 13.00 -0.15
C GLY A 387 2.88 14.22 0.04
N GLU A 388 4.19 14.04 -0.18
CA GLU A 388 5.19 15.13 -0.07
C GLU A 388 4.87 16.37 -0.92
N GLY A 389 4.07 16.21 -1.98
CA GLY A 389 3.61 17.30 -2.85
C GLY A 389 2.23 17.89 -2.51
N GLY A 390 1.58 17.47 -1.41
CA GLY A 390 0.23 17.89 -1.04
C GLY A 390 -0.92 17.17 -1.76
N GLU A 391 -0.62 16.34 -2.77
CA GLU A 391 -1.59 15.50 -3.47
C GLU A 391 -2.16 14.41 -2.53
N PRO A 392 -3.43 13.97 -2.70
CA PRO A 392 -4.01 12.88 -1.90
C PRO A 392 -3.17 11.60 -1.96
N ASP A 393 -2.92 11.00 -0.80
CA ASP A 393 -2.14 9.77 -0.66
C ASP A 393 -3.01 8.64 -0.09
N PRO A 394 -3.80 7.95 -0.95
CA PRO A 394 -4.74 6.95 -0.49
C PRO A 394 -4.08 5.80 0.28
N LEU A 395 -2.80 5.52 0.01
CA LEU A 395 -2.04 4.51 0.75
C LEU A 395 -1.91 4.84 2.24
N GLY A 396 -1.89 6.11 2.64
CA GLY A 396 -1.81 6.54 4.04
C GLY A 396 -3.07 6.23 4.87
N CYS A 397 -4.19 5.88 4.22
CA CYS A 397 -5.35 5.34 4.92
C CYS A 397 -5.22 3.87 5.29
N TYR A 398 -4.45 3.09 4.50
CA TYR A 398 -4.30 1.64 4.68
C TYR A 398 -2.99 1.25 5.35
N PHE A 399 -1.93 2.01 5.12
CA PHE A 399 -0.59 1.73 5.61
C PHE A 399 0.03 2.98 6.22
N GLU A 400 0.71 2.77 7.34
CA GLU A 400 1.43 3.84 8.00
C GLU A 400 2.71 4.20 7.26
N ARG A 401 3.07 5.49 7.32
CA ARG A 401 4.30 6.03 6.72
C ARG A 401 5.35 6.50 7.73
N ARG A 402 4.99 6.65 9.00
CA ARG A 402 5.92 7.04 10.06
C ARG A 402 6.49 5.78 10.69
N GLU A 403 7.81 5.74 10.87
CA GLU A 403 8.43 4.68 11.67
C GLU A 403 7.99 4.87 13.14
N GLY A 404 7.33 3.87 13.72
CA GLY A 404 6.94 3.85 15.14
C GLY A 404 5.49 4.22 15.46
N SER A 405 4.63 4.56 14.48
CA SER A 405 3.20 4.71 14.74
C SER A 405 2.48 3.33 14.83
N PHE A 406 1.24 3.32 15.33
CA PHE A 406 0.47 2.09 15.57
C PHE A 406 -0.41 1.72 14.36
N ILE A 407 -0.22 0.51 13.81
CA ILE A 407 -0.98 0.04 12.62
C ILE A 407 -2.49 0.25 12.82
N LYS A 408 -3.08 1.02 11.90
CA LYS A 408 -4.47 1.47 12.01
C LYS A 408 -5.46 0.33 12.31
N THR A 409 -6.46 0.64 13.13
CA THR A 409 -7.59 -0.25 13.42
C THR A 409 -8.48 -0.41 12.19
N GLN A 410 -9.44 -1.34 12.24
CA GLN A 410 -10.38 -1.49 11.14
C GLN A 410 -11.28 -0.25 10.98
N GLU A 411 -11.74 0.30 12.10
CA GLU A 411 -12.56 1.50 12.17
C GLU A 411 -11.82 2.71 11.59
N GLU A 412 -10.53 2.87 11.88
CA GLU A 412 -9.68 3.92 11.31
C GLU A 412 -9.47 3.78 9.81
N VAL A 413 -9.17 2.57 9.31
CA VAL A 413 -8.99 2.33 7.87
C VAL A 413 -10.30 2.54 7.12
N GLU A 414 -11.43 2.07 7.66
CA GLU A 414 -12.76 2.28 7.08
C GLU A 414 -13.14 3.77 7.06
N SER A 415 -12.93 4.48 8.17
CA SER A 415 -13.19 5.92 8.31
C SER A 415 -12.34 6.75 7.35
N CYS A 416 -11.02 6.50 7.33
CA CYS A 416 -10.09 7.18 6.42
C CYS A 416 -10.43 6.90 4.95
N ALA A 417 -10.62 5.64 4.57
CA ALA A 417 -10.90 5.29 3.19
C ALA A 417 -12.25 5.86 2.69
N LYS A 418 -13.26 5.88 3.56
CA LYS A 418 -14.58 6.43 3.25
C LYS A 418 -14.57 7.96 3.12
N SER A 419 -14.00 8.68 4.09
CA SER A 419 -13.99 10.15 4.08
C SER A 419 -13.05 10.70 3.01
N CYS A 420 -11.82 10.20 2.95
CA CYS A 420 -10.80 10.66 2.02
C CYS A 420 -10.98 10.14 0.58
N GLY A 421 -12.00 9.32 0.32
CA GLY A 421 -12.19 8.64 -0.96
C GLY A 421 -10.97 7.82 -1.37
N ALA A 422 -10.28 7.20 -0.41
CA ALA A 422 -9.07 6.45 -0.67
C ALA A 422 -9.41 5.03 -1.10
N TYR A 423 -8.84 4.62 -2.24
CA TYR A 423 -8.93 3.27 -2.77
C TYR A 423 -7.52 2.74 -3.03
N LEU A 424 -7.30 1.44 -2.85
CA LEU A 424 -6.04 0.81 -3.30
C LEU A 424 -6.13 0.61 -4.82
N THR A 425 -5.57 1.56 -5.58
CA THR A 425 -5.40 1.43 -7.03
C THR A 425 -4.12 0.65 -7.36
N TYR A 426 -4.14 -0.11 -8.46
CA TYR A 426 -3.03 -0.97 -8.86
C TYR A 426 -2.58 -0.69 -10.30
N ASP A 427 -2.16 0.54 -10.57
CA ASP A 427 -1.89 1.08 -11.92
C ASP A 427 -0.93 0.22 -12.79
N GLU A 428 0.00 -0.53 -12.20
CA GLU A 428 0.93 -1.41 -12.93
C GLU A 428 0.50 -2.90 -12.97
N CYS A 429 -0.67 -3.27 -12.42
CA CYS A 429 -1.09 -4.66 -12.21
C CYS A 429 -2.10 -5.19 -13.26
N LYS A 430 -1.69 -6.17 -14.08
CA LYS A 430 -2.61 -6.88 -15.02
C LYS A 430 -3.65 -7.76 -14.31
N PHE A 431 -3.38 -8.17 -13.07
CA PHE A 431 -4.05 -9.28 -12.38
C PHE A 431 -5.04 -8.83 -11.32
N CYS A 432 -5.07 -7.54 -11.02
CA CYS A 432 -5.81 -6.99 -9.90
C CYS A 432 -7.27 -6.78 -10.28
N PRO A 433 -8.20 -6.90 -9.32
CA PRO A 433 -9.58 -6.48 -9.54
C PRO A 433 -9.66 -4.96 -9.78
N ASN A 434 -10.88 -4.45 -9.96
CA ASN A 434 -11.11 -3.01 -9.87
C ASN A 434 -10.70 -2.50 -8.47
N ASP A 435 -10.50 -1.19 -8.35
CA ASP A 435 -9.94 -0.55 -7.15
C ASP A 435 -10.62 -1.01 -5.85
N ILE A 436 -9.82 -1.37 -4.84
CA ILE A 436 -10.35 -1.90 -3.58
C ILE A 436 -10.91 -0.73 -2.77
N SER A 437 -12.19 -0.82 -2.40
CA SER A 437 -12.80 0.01 -1.37
C SER A 437 -12.75 -0.67 -0.01
N ALA A 438 -12.60 0.10 1.08
CA ALA A 438 -12.61 -0.43 2.45
C ALA A 438 -13.93 -1.10 2.87
N PHE A 439 -15.02 -0.95 2.12
CA PHE A 439 -16.32 -1.58 2.41
C PHE A 439 -16.36 -3.12 2.26
N GLU A 440 -15.22 -3.78 2.02
CA GLU A 440 -15.10 -5.24 1.93
C GLU A 440 -14.49 -5.88 3.20
N PHE A 441 -14.36 -5.13 4.30
CA PHE A 441 -13.85 -5.62 5.59
C PHE A 441 -14.98 -6.15 6.51
N GLY A 442 -14.58 -6.92 7.52
CA GLY A 442 -15.44 -7.64 8.46
C GLY A 442 -15.57 -9.13 8.13
N VAL A 443 -15.40 -10.01 9.13
CA VAL A 443 -15.70 -11.45 9.00
C VAL A 443 -16.66 -11.92 10.09
N GLU A 444 -17.67 -12.72 9.74
CA GLU A 444 -18.57 -13.32 10.74
C GLU A 444 -17.84 -14.26 11.73
N ASN A 445 -16.64 -14.73 11.35
CA ASN A 445 -15.84 -15.66 12.12
C ASN A 445 -14.35 -15.43 11.87
N LYS A 446 -13.56 -15.21 12.92
CA LYS A 446 -12.10 -14.98 12.83
C LYS A 446 -11.33 -16.12 12.17
N ALA A 447 -11.87 -17.35 12.15
CA ALA A 447 -11.27 -18.47 11.40
C ALA A 447 -11.29 -18.28 9.86
N ASP A 448 -12.15 -17.39 9.37
CA ASP A 448 -12.31 -17.02 7.96
C ASP A 448 -11.61 -15.67 7.63
N GLN A 449 -10.81 -15.12 8.57
CA GLN A 449 -9.91 -13.99 8.33
C GLN A 449 -8.77 -14.39 7.38
N CYS A 450 -8.36 -13.44 6.54
CA CYS A 450 -7.21 -13.57 5.66
C CYS A 450 -5.90 -13.38 6.43
N HIS A 451 -5.08 -14.41 6.52
CA HIS A 451 -3.68 -14.27 6.92
C HIS A 451 -2.78 -14.14 5.68
N PHE A 452 -2.02 -13.05 5.57
CA PHE A 452 -1.07 -12.84 4.47
C PHE A 452 0.01 -13.94 4.44
N CYS A 453 0.58 -14.26 5.59
CA CYS A 453 1.42 -15.44 5.81
C CYS A 453 0.70 -16.44 6.73
N PRO A 454 0.19 -17.59 6.22
CA PRO A 454 -0.68 -18.50 6.98
C PRO A 454 -0.08 -19.17 8.23
N GLN A 455 1.22 -19.02 8.49
CA GLN A 455 1.91 -19.51 9.70
C GLN A 455 2.54 -18.36 10.51
N ASN A 456 2.22 -17.11 10.16
CA ASN A 456 2.87 -15.88 10.63
C ASN A 456 4.42 -15.94 10.48
N ASP A 457 4.89 -16.63 9.43
CA ASP A 457 6.30 -16.97 9.19
C ASP A 457 7.00 -15.96 8.25
N VAL A 458 6.94 -14.67 8.59
CA VAL A 458 7.58 -13.59 7.81
C VAL A 458 9.11 -13.66 7.95
N LEU A 459 9.76 -14.45 7.09
CA LEU A 459 11.23 -14.61 7.09
C LEU A 459 12.00 -13.35 6.69
N HIS A 460 11.35 -12.40 6.03
CA HIS A 460 11.97 -11.22 5.44
C HIS A 460 11.10 -9.95 5.62
N PRO A 461 10.96 -9.44 6.86
CA PRO A 461 10.06 -8.33 7.18
C PRO A 461 10.38 -7.04 6.40
N ASP A 462 11.66 -6.74 6.17
CA ASP A 462 12.12 -5.47 5.58
C ASP A 462 11.96 -5.39 4.05
N ARG A 463 11.47 -6.47 3.40
CA ARG A 463 11.32 -6.48 1.94
C ARG A 463 10.07 -5.73 1.52
N PHE A 464 10.19 -4.91 0.49
CA PHE A 464 9.07 -4.20 -0.09
C PHE A 464 8.17 -5.14 -0.91
N VAL A 465 6.85 -4.98 -0.80
CA VAL A 465 5.84 -5.68 -1.59
C VAL A 465 5.36 -4.72 -2.70
N PRO A 466 5.95 -4.75 -3.93
CA PRO A 466 5.81 -3.64 -4.89
C PRO A 466 4.40 -3.42 -5.42
N LEU A 467 3.49 -4.35 -5.16
CA LEU A 467 2.08 -4.26 -5.53
C LEU A 467 1.37 -3.10 -4.82
N PHE A 468 1.65 -2.88 -3.54
CA PHE A 468 0.94 -1.91 -2.69
C PHE A 468 1.67 -0.56 -2.58
N GLY A 469 2.66 -0.32 -3.45
CA GLY A 469 3.50 0.87 -3.42
C GLY A 469 4.97 0.56 -3.13
N LYS A 470 5.81 1.60 -3.19
CA LYS A 470 7.28 1.45 -3.11
C LYS A 470 7.81 1.23 -1.69
N ASN A 471 7.05 1.67 -0.68
CA ASN A 471 7.51 1.75 0.71
C ASN A 471 6.81 0.73 1.63
N ILE A 472 5.88 -0.08 1.12
CA ILE A 472 5.13 -1.05 1.93
C ILE A 472 5.99 -2.29 2.15
N THR A 473 6.38 -2.53 3.40
CA THR A 473 7.20 -3.68 3.79
C THR A 473 6.36 -4.94 3.99
N CYS A 474 7.02 -6.09 4.02
CA CYS A 474 6.40 -7.37 4.38
C CYS A 474 5.85 -7.38 5.81
N TRP A 475 6.49 -6.64 6.74
CA TRP A 475 5.96 -6.45 8.09
C TRP A 475 4.67 -5.64 8.07
N SER A 476 4.66 -4.48 7.42
CA SER A 476 3.46 -3.63 7.25
C SER A 476 2.30 -4.41 6.62
N MET A 477 2.60 -5.28 5.64
CA MET A 477 1.61 -6.14 4.99
C MET A 477 1.06 -7.23 5.91
N GLN A 478 1.90 -7.91 6.69
CA GLN A 478 1.44 -8.91 7.65
C GLN A 478 0.57 -8.25 8.74
N ALA A 479 1.03 -7.13 9.31
CA ALA A 479 0.32 -6.40 10.34
C ALA A 479 -1.06 -5.90 9.88
N PHE A 480 -1.14 -5.38 8.65
CA PHE A 480 -2.41 -5.00 8.00
C PHE A 480 -3.41 -6.16 7.97
N PHE A 481 -2.99 -7.34 7.50
CA PHE A 481 -3.85 -8.53 7.42
C PHE A 481 -4.13 -9.20 8.77
N GLU A 482 -3.29 -8.99 9.79
CA GLU A 482 -3.55 -9.46 11.15
C GLU A 482 -4.57 -8.59 11.89
N ARG A 483 -4.54 -7.27 11.69
CA ARG A 483 -5.47 -6.33 12.35
C ARG A 483 -6.81 -6.20 11.65
N LEU A 484 -6.84 -6.17 10.31
CA LEU A 484 -8.07 -6.02 9.54
C LEU A 484 -8.76 -7.36 9.32
N GLU A 485 -10.08 -7.38 9.52
CA GLU A 485 -10.91 -8.55 9.22
C GLU A 485 -11.20 -8.67 7.71
N VAL A 486 -10.16 -8.86 6.89
CA VAL A 486 -10.33 -9.12 5.46
C VAL A 486 -10.81 -10.56 5.25
N PRO A 487 -11.93 -10.83 4.55
CA PRO A 487 -12.37 -12.19 4.27
C PRO A 487 -11.31 -12.98 3.49
N LYS A 488 -11.01 -14.20 3.93
CA LYS A 488 -10.04 -15.11 3.31
C LYS A 488 -10.34 -15.44 1.85
N ASP A 489 -11.61 -15.52 1.50
CA ASP A 489 -12.06 -15.81 0.13
C ASP A 489 -12.16 -14.54 -0.75
N SER A 490 -11.88 -13.34 -0.22
CA SER A 490 -11.84 -12.09 -1.01
C SER A 490 -10.75 -12.14 -2.09
N GLU A 491 -11.00 -11.46 -3.21
CA GLU A 491 -10.00 -11.34 -4.29
C GLU A 491 -8.74 -10.61 -3.79
N ASN A 492 -8.90 -9.72 -2.80
CA ASN A 492 -7.83 -8.96 -2.14
C ASN A 492 -6.90 -9.85 -1.31
N CYS A 493 -7.48 -10.78 -0.54
CA CYS A 493 -6.71 -11.79 0.20
C CYS A 493 -5.92 -12.69 -0.76
N GLN A 494 -6.58 -13.22 -1.78
CA GLN A 494 -5.95 -14.09 -2.78
C GLN A 494 -4.82 -13.38 -3.53
N LEU A 495 -5.05 -12.11 -3.91
CA LEU A 495 -4.06 -11.25 -4.53
C LEU A 495 -2.87 -11.00 -3.61
N ALA A 496 -3.09 -10.61 -2.35
CA ALA A 496 -2.01 -10.36 -1.38
C ALA A 496 -1.19 -11.64 -1.11
N GLN A 497 -1.85 -12.75 -0.81
CA GLN A 497 -1.21 -14.07 -0.64
C GLN A 497 -0.43 -14.51 -1.89
N SER A 498 -0.81 -14.05 -3.09
CA SER A 498 -0.04 -14.33 -4.29
C SER A 498 1.38 -13.72 -4.28
N PHE A 499 1.59 -12.65 -3.50
CA PHE A 499 2.87 -11.95 -3.29
C PHE A 499 3.63 -12.34 -2.02
N ASN A 500 3.06 -13.13 -1.09
CA ASN A 500 3.71 -13.47 0.18
C ASN A 500 5.05 -14.23 0.05
N TYR A 501 5.36 -14.80 -1.13
CA TYR A 501 6.66 -15.38 -1.43
C TYR A 501 7.81 -14.37 -1.38
N ILE A 502 7.55 -13.07 -1.57
CA ILE A 502 8.53 -11.98 -1.41
C ILE A 502 9.07 -11.99 0.02
N CYS A 503 8.16 -12.15 0.98
CA CYS A 503 8.37 -12.14 2.42
C CYS A 503 8.93 -13.46 2.97
N GLY A 504 9.07 -14.47 2.10
CA GLY A 504 9.60 -15.80 2.43
C GLY A 504 8.58 -16.79 2.98
N CYS A 505 7.33 -16.38 3.17
CA CYS A 505 6.30 -17.17 3.84
C CYS A 505 5.92 -18.46 3.10
N GLN A 506 5.47 -19.46 3.87
CA GLN A 506 4.93 -20.70 3.32
C GLN A 506 3.47 -20.53 2.88
N GLY A 507 3.23 -20.62 1.56
CA GLY A 507 1.89 -20.49 1.02
C GLY A 507 1.82 -20.73 -0.50
N PRO A 508 0.65 -20.52 -1.13
CA PRO A 508 0.48 -20.64 -2.58
C PRO A 508 1.19 -19.53 -3.38
N GLY A 509 1.72 -18.51 -2.72
CA GLY A 509 2.41 -17.37 -3.34
C GLY A 509 3.47 -17.78 -4.36
N TYR A 510 3.48 -17.07 -5.49
CA TYR A 510 4.07 -17.45 -6.78
C TYR A 510 3.26 -18.48 -7.58
N ALA A 511 2.05 -18.10 -8.03
CA ALA A 511 1.24 -18.87 -8.99
C ALA A 511 0.98 -20.34 -8.59
N GLY A 512 0.61 -20.56 -7.33
CA GLY A 512 0.31 -21.87 -6.75
C GLY A 512 1.56 -22.73 -6.51
N ALA A 513 2.75 -22.16 -6.65
CA ALA A 513 4.03 -22.83 -6.48
C ALA A 513 4.45 -22.91 -5.01
N SER A 514 3.66 -23.61 -4.21
CA SER A 514 3.85 -23.75 -2.75
C SER A 514 5.15 -24.42 -2.26
N THR A 515 6.05 -24.84 -3.15
CA THR A 515 7.34 -25.44 -2.76
C THR A 515 8.46 -24.93 -3.64
N GLN A 516 9.69 -24.85 -3.12
CA GLN A 516 10.84 -24.38 -3.92
C GLN A 516 11.06 -25.19 -5.20
N ALA A 517 10.75 -26.48 -5.20
CA ALA A 517 10.79 -27.33 -6.40
C ALA A 517 9.77 -26.86 -7.46
N LYS A 518 8.55 -26.51 -7.06
CA LYS A 518 7.54 -25.92 -7.95
C LYS A 518 7.99 -24.54 -8.47
N LYS A 519 8.50 -23.67 -7.59
CA LYS A 519 9.02 -22.33 -7.96
C LYS A 519 10.16 -22.45 -8.99
N ASN A 520 11.11 -23.35 -8.75
CA ASN A 520 12.19 -23.66 -9.69
C ASN A 520 11.69 -24.23 -11.03
N ALA A 521 10.65 -25.06 -11.04
CA ALA A 521 10.10 -25.63 -12.27
C ALA A 521 9.49 -24.57 -13.19
N LEU A 522 8.79 -23.57 -12.64
CA LEU A 522 8.26 -22.44 -13.41
C LEU A 522 9.37 -21.61 -14.09
N VAL A 523 10.57 -21.55 -13.51
CA VAL A 523 11.72 -20.85 -14.11
C VAL A 523 12.45 -21.71 -15.14
N TRP A 524 12.70 -23.00 -14.83
CA TRP A 524 13.56 -23.86 -15.67
C TRP A 524 12.84 -24.54 -16.82
N VAL A 525 11.55 -24.91 -16.69
CA VAL A 525 10.84 -25.60 -17.77
C VAL A 525 10.65 -24.70 -19.00
N PRO A 526 10.15 -23.45 -18.89
CA PRO A 526 10.06 -22.54 -20.04
C PRO A 526 11.42 -22.22 -20.66
N ARG A 527 12.48 -22.13 -19.84
CA ARG A 527 13.85 -21.91 -20.29
C ARG A 527 14.34 -23.05 -21.19
N VAL A 528 14.11 -24.31 -20.79
CA VAL A 528 14.50 -25.49 -21.58
C VAL A 528 13.67 -25.60 -22.86
N THR A 529 12.36 -25.37 -22.83
CA THR A 529 11.53 -25.44 -24.04
C THR A 529 11.84 -24.31 -25.02
N ALA A 530 12.17 -23.11 -24.53
CA ALA A 530 12.67 -22.00 -25.33
C ALA A 530 14.00 -22.35 -26.04
N MET A 531 14.96 -22.98 -25.34
CA MET A 531 16.22 -23.43 -25.96
C MET A 531 15.98 -24.48 -27.06
N LEU A 532 15.08 -25.44 -26.83
CA LEU A 532 14.68 -26.42 -27.87
C LEU A 532 14.03 -25.75 -29.08
N SER A 533 13.27 -24.68 -28.87
CA SER A 533 12.69 -23.87 -29.95
C SER A 533 13.73 -23.10 -30.75
N VAL A 534 14.71 -22.46 -30.09
CA VAL A 534 15.86 -21.84 -30.77
C VAL A 534 16.59 -22.85 -31.64
N MET A 535 16.88 -24.05 -31.11
CA MET A 535 17.55 -25.11 -31.88
C MET A 535 16.72 -25.58 -33.08
N GLY A 536 15.41 -25.79 -32.89
CA GLY A 536 14.48 -26.21 -33.95
C GLY A 536 14.38 -25.18 -35.08
N SER A 537 14.14 -23.92 -34.73
CA SER A 537 14.06 -22.82 -35.70
C SER A 537 15.39 -22.54 -36.39
N LEU A 538 16.51 -22.62 -35.67
CA LEU A 538 17.85 -22.47 -36.27
C LEU A 538 18.12 -23.57 -37.29
N PHE A 539 17.74 -24.83 -37.01
CA PHE A 539 17.83 -25.92 -37.99
C PHE A 539 17.00 -25.64 -39.25
N VAL A 540 15.74 -25.23 -39.10
CA VAL A 540 14.87 -24.92 -40.24
C VAL A 540 15.43 -23.76 -41.08
N LEU A 541 15.89 -22.70 -40.41
CA LEU A 541 16.48 -21.53 -41.04
C LEU A 541 17.78 -21.89 -41.81
N ILE A 542 18.71 -22.61 -41.19
CA ILE A 542 19.95 -23.07 -41.84
C ILE A 542 19.64 -23.98 -43.03
N ASP A 543 18.71 -24.94 -42.91
CA ASP A 543 18.39 -25.87 -44.00
C ASP A 543 17.69 -25.18 -45.20
N VAL A 544 16.90 -24.14 -44.94
CA VAL A 544 16.33 -23.29 -45.99
C VAL A 544 17.41 -22.41 -46.63
N LEU A 545 18.26 -21.74 -45.84
CA LEU A 545 19.30 -20.84 -46.35
C LEU A 545 20.41 -21.58 -47.09
N ARG A 546 20.78 -22.79 -46.67
CA ARG A 546 21.82 -23.59 -47.33
C ARG A 546 21.44 -23.92 -48.78
N GLU A 547 20.20 -24.35 -49.04
CA GLU A 547 19.79 -24.80 -50.37
C GLU A 547 19.16 -23.66 -51.21
N ARG A 548 19.88 -23.15 -52.23
CA ARG A 548 19.40 -22.09 -53.15
C ARG A 548 18.07 -22.45 -53.84
N SER A 549 17.80 -23.74 -54.09
CA SER A 549 16.52 -24.23 -54.64
C SER A 549 15.33 -23.93 -53.72
N ARG A 550 15.54 -23.96 -52.38
CA ARG A 550 14.49 -23.74 -51.38
C ARG A 550 14.21 -22.27 -51.17
N ARG A 551 15.25 -21.44 -51.06
CA ARG A 551 15.16 -19.97 -50.92
C ARG A 551 14.25 -19.29 -51.95
N SER A 552 14.05 -19.89 -53.13
CA SER A 552 13.21 -19.34 -54.21
C SER A 552 11.74 -19.79 -54.20
N LYS A 553 11.33 -20.66 -53.25
CA LYS A 553 9.98 -21.22 -53.16
C LYS A 553 9.21 -20.51 -52.02
N PRO A 554 8.03 -19.90 -52.29
CA PRO A 554 7.26 -19.15 -51.31
C PRO A 554 7.05 -19.83 -49.95
N PHE A 555 6.75 -21.14 -49.93
CA PHE A 555 6.62 -21.91 -48.69
C PHE A 555 7.85 -21.82 -47.78
N PHE A 556 9.06 -22.02 -48.33
CA PHE A 556 10.28 -21.98 -47.54
C PHE A 556 10.66 -20.56 -47.11
N GLN A 557 10.24 -19.54 -47.85
CA GLN A 557 10.41 -18.13 -47.47
C GLN A 557 9.58 -17.80 -46.22
N LEU A 558 8.31 -18.22 -46.20
CA LEU A 558 7.44 -18.10 -45.01
C LEU A 558 8.00 -18.89 -43.81
N MET A 559 8.48 -20.12 -44.02
CA MET A 559 9.11 -20.90 -42.95
C MET A 559 10.38 -20.23 -42.40
N ALA A 560 11.24 -19.67 -43.25
CA ALA A 560 12.44 -18.97 -42.81
C ALA A 560 12.13 -17.70 -42.00
N GLN A 561 11.11 -16.93 -42.43
CA GLN A 561 10.62 -15.79 -41.66
C GLN A 561 10.08 -16.21 -40.29
N MET A 562 9.19 -17.21 -40.26
CA MET A 562 8.63 -17.75 -39.03
C MET A 562 9.73 -18.20 -38.07
N SER A 563 10.69 -18.98 -38.55
CA SER A 563 11.84 -19.42 -37.75
C SER A 563 12.74 -18.27 -37.26
N PHE A 564 12.89 -17.18 -38.02
CA PHE A 564 13.66 -16.01 -37.59
C PHE A 564 12.99 -15.30 -36.41
N PHE A 565 11.68 -15.04 -36.47
CA PHE A 565 10.94 -14.43 -35.36
C PHE A 565 10.76 -15.40 -34.17
N ASP A 566 10.61 -16.70 -34.43
CA ASP A 566 10.65 -17.74 -33.39
C ASP A 566 11.97 -17.71 -32.61
N ILE A 567 13.13 -17.52 -33.27
CA ILE A 567 14.43 -17.39 -32.59
C ILE A 567 14.45 -16.16 -31.69
N ILE A 568 14.00 -15.00 -32.17
CA ILE A 568 13.99 -13.75 -31.38
C ILE A 568 13.14 -13.92 -30.11
N GLY A 569 11.89 -14.37 -30.25
CA GLY A 569 11.00 -14.60 -29.12
C GLY A 569 11.52 -15.68 -28.19
N SER A 570 12.05 -16.79 -28.71
CA SER A 570 12.56 -17.90 -27.89
C SER A 570 13.86 -17.54 -27.16
N VAL A 571 14.72 -16.67 -27.70
CA VAL A 571 15.87 -16.15 -26.95
C VAL A 571 15.40 -15.29 -25.77
N ALA A 572 14.39 -14.44 -25.97
CA ALA A 572 13.82 -13.64 -24.87
C ALA A 572 13.12 -14.52 -23.81
N TYR A 573 12.37 -15.54 -24.23
CA TYR A 573 11.80 -16.54 -23.31
C TYR A 573 12.87 -17.36 -22.58
N ALA A 574 14.02 -17.69 -23.19
CA ALA A 574 15.06 -18.47 -22.54
C ALA A 574 15.66 -17.78 -21.31
N PHE A 575 15.59 -16.45 -21.23
CA PHE A 575 16.00 -15.72 -20.02
C PHE A 575 14.99 -15.88 -18.86
N THR A 576 13.73 -16.21 -19.12
CA THR A 576 12.65 -16.40 -18.12
C THR A 576 12.63 -15.31 -17.05
N SER A 577 12.90 -15.63 -15.78
CA SER A 577 12.89 -14.67 -14.68
C SER A 577 14.11 -13.74 -14.64
N LEU A 578 15.19 -14.03 -15.38
CA LEU A 578 16.46 -13.29 -15.28
C LEU A 578 16.31 -11.78 -15.50
N PRO A 579 15.54 -11.28 -16.49
CA PRO A 579 15.42 -9.84 -16.75
C PRO A 579 14.41 -9.13 -15.83
N ILE A 580 13.69 -9.86 -14.99
CA ILE A 580 12.74 -9.28 -14.01
C ILE A 580 13.55 -8.50 -12.95
N PRO A 581 13.06 -7.34 -12.47
CA PRO A 581 13.74 -6.58 -11.42
C PRO A 581 14.00 -7.39 -10.15
N SER A 582 15.20 -7.27 -9.58
CA SER A 582 15.62 -8.04 -8.39
C SER A 582 14.76 -7.78 -7.15
N ASN A 583 14.13 -6.60 -7.05
CA ASN A 583 13.23 -6.22 -5.97
C ASN A 583 11.86 -6.94 -5.98
N PHE A 584 11.60 -7.84 -6.95
CA PHE A 584 10.49 -8.79 -6.87
C PHE A 584 10.91 -10.15 -6.25
N TYR A 585 12.19 -10.36 -5.93
CA TYR A 585 12.70 -11.54 -5.21
C TYR A 585 12.37 -12.92 -5.81
N PHE A 586 12.02 -13.01 -7.10
CA PHE A 586 11.80 -14.29 -7.75
C PHE A 586 13.10 -15.11 -7.85
N PRO A 587 13.01 -16.46 -7.84
CA PRO A 587 14.15 -17.32 -8.12
C PRO A 587 14.83 -16.97 -9.46
N GLY A 588 16.06 -16.47 -9.38
CA GLY A 588 16.89 -16.09 -10.52
C GLY A 588 16.61 -14.71 -11.13
N ALA A 589 15.80 -13.85 -10.51
CA ALA A 589 15.64 -12.46 -10.95
C ALA A 589 16.86 -11.61 -10.58
N HIS A 590 17.51 -11.03 -11.59
CA HIS A 590 18.72 -10.19 -11.44
C HIS A 590 18.68 -8.95 -12.35
N GLY A 591 17.51 -8.60 -12.89
CA GLY A 591 17.32 -7.51 -13.83
C GLY A 591 16.90 -6.19 -13.18
N ASN A 592 16.36 -5.31 -14.01
CA ASN A 592 15.77 -4.02 -13.67
C ASN A 592 14.63 -3.68 -14.66
N LYS A 593 13.95 -2.54 -14.50
CA LYS A 593 12.81 -2.15 -15.35
C LYS A 593 13.18 -2.17 -16.85
N ALA A 594 14.38 -1.69 -17.22
CA ALA A 594 14.83 -1.66 -18.61
C ALA A 594 15.12 -3.05 -19.21
N SER A 595 15.72 -3.98 -18.47
CA SER A 595 15.90 -5.37 -18.95
C SER A 595 14.56 -6.09 -19.08
N CYS A 596 13.62 -5.81 -18.18
CA CYS A 596 12.26 -6.35 -18.19
C CYS A 596 11.47 -5.85 -19.42
N THR A 597 11.45 -4.53 -19.65
CA THR A 597 10.86 -3.92 -20.86
C THR A 597 11.48 -4.46 -22.14
N SER A 598 12.81 -4.67 -22.17
CA SER A 598 13.52 -5.24 -23.33
C SER A 598 13.08 -6.69 -23.60
N GLN A 599 12.96 -7.52 -22.56
CA GLN A 599 12.49 -8.90 -22.70
C GLN A 599 11.06 -8.95 -23.25
N GLY A 600 10.14 -8.16 -22.66
CA GLY A 600 8.74 -8.08 -23.11
C GLY A 600 8.62 -7.61 -24.56
N PHE A 601 9.41 -6.62 -24.97
CA PHE A 601 9.49 -6.18 -26.36
C PHE A 601 9.91 -7.31 -27.32
N PHE A 602 10.98 -8.05 -27.02
CA PHE A 602 11.43 -9.14 -27.90
C PHE A 602 10.48 -10.35 -27.92
N ILE A 603 9.79 -10.64 -26.80
CA ILE A 603 8.69 -11.60 -26.75
C ILE A 603 7.55 -11.15 -27.69
N GLN A 604 7.15 -9.87 -27.62
CA GLN A 604 6.10 -9.33 -28.48
C GLN A 604 6.51 -9.31 -29.97
N VAL A 605 7.79 -9.04 -30.30
CA VAL A 605 8.33 -9.22 -31.66
C VAL A 605 8.24 -10.69 -32.12
N GLY A 606 8.37 -11.66 -31.22
CA GLY A 606 8.13 -13.08 -31.49
C GLY A 606 6.71 -13.37 -32.03
N THR A 607 5.71 -12.57 -31.66
CA THR A 607 4.33 -12.74 -32.16
C THR A 607 4.18 -12.52 -33.67
N VAL A 608 5.16 -11.94 -34.37
CA VAL A 608 5.23 -11.92 -35.84
C VAL A 608 5.12 -13.33 -36.43
N ALA A 609 5.58 -14.36 -35.71
CA ALA A 609 5.42 -15.75 -36.14
C ALA A 609 3.96 -16.25 -36.08
N CYS A 610 3.12 -15.72 -35.18
CA CYS A 610 1.67 -15.94 -35.15
C CYS A 610 1.03 -15.45 -36.46
N PHE A 611 1.29 -14.19 -36.84
CA PHE A 611 0.77 -13.61 -38.09
C PHE A 611 1.37 -14.29 -39.34
N THR A 612 2.59 -14.81 -39.25
CA THR A 612 3.20 -15.60 -40.33
C THR A 612 2.47 -16.95 -40.53
N ASN A 613 1.91 -17.55 -39.48
CA ASN A 613 1.04 -18.72 -39.60
C ASN A 613 -0.30 -18.40 -40.29
N VAL A 614 -0.86 -17.20 -40.11
CA VAL A 614 -2.01 -16.73 -40.91
C VAL A 614 -1.63 -16.63 -42.38
N SER A 615 -0.46 -16.07 -42.71
CA SER A 615 0.06 -16.02 -44.07
C SER A 615 0.34 -17.41 -44.67
N LEU A 616 0.73 -18.38 -43.83
CA LEU A 616 0.87 -19.79 -44.23
C LEU A 616 -0.49 -20.45 -44.52
N ALA A 617 -1.53 -20.16 -43.73
CA ALA A 617 -2.90 -20.60 -44.01
C ALA A 617 -3.42 -20.01 -45.33
N VAL A 618 -3.19 -18.72 -45.59
CA VAL A 618 -3.50 -18.07 -46.88
C VAL A 618 -2.73 -18.73 -48.03
N TYR A 619 -1.44 -19.03 -47.86
CA TYR A 619 -0.64 -19.76 -48.85
C TYR A 619 -1.26 -21.13 -49.18
N TYR A 620 -1.68 -21.91 -48.18
CA TYR A 620 -2.33 -23.20 -48.38
C TYR A 620 -3.70 -23.07 -49.06
N PHE A 621 -4.49 -22.06 -48.70
CA PHE A 621 -5.76 -21.75 -49.37
C PHE A 621 -5.58 -21.43 -50.86
N LEU A 622 -4.61 -20.57 -51.19
CA LEU A 622 -4.31 -20.21 -52.58
C LEU A 622 -3.80 -21.42 -53.38
N MET A 623 -2.99 -22.29 -52.78
CA MET A 623 -2.49 -23.48 -53.46
C MET A 623 -3.54 -24.58 -53.63
N ILE A 624 -4.27 -24.96 -52.56
CA ILE A 624 -5.17 -26.11 -52.54
C ILE A 624 -6.55 -25.77 -53.12
N LYS A 625 -7.15 -24.68 -52.65
CA LYS A 625 -8.52 -24.29 -53.03
C LYS A 625 -8.53 -23.58 -54.37
N LYS A 626 -7.66 -22.58 -54.55
CA LYS A 626 -7.58 -21.79 -55.80
C LYS A 626 -6.66 -22.39 -56.87
N GLY A 627 -5.90 -23.45 -56.57
CA GLY A 627 -5.04 -24.13 -57.56
C GLY A 627 -3.91 -23.25 -58.12
N TRP A 628 -3.43 -22.26 -57.37
CA TRP A 628 -2.46 -21.30 -57.89
C TRP A 628 -1.09 -21.95 -58.13
N SER A 629 -0.52 -21.68 -59.31
CA SER A 629 0.84 -22.07 -59.64
C SER A 629 1.88 -21.25 -58.86
N GLN A 630 3.07 -21.82 -58.69
CA GLN A 630 4.20 -21.17 -58.00
C GLN A 630 4.54 -19.80 -58.60
N THR A 631 4.38 -19.62 -59.92
CA THR A 631 4.60 -18.34 -60.62
C THR A 631 3.60 -17.26 -60.22
N ARG A 632 2.34 -17.62 -59.92
CA ARG A 632 1.34 -16.67 -59.40
C ARG A 632 1.61 -16.35 -57.93
N LEU A 633 1.92 -17.35 -57.12
CA LEU A 633 2.26 -17.19 -55.70
C LEU A 633 3.48 -16.28 -55.49
N LYS A 634 4.50 -16.36 -56.37
CA LYS A 634 5.67 -15.45 -56.37
C LYS A 634 5.32 -13.96 -56.53
N LYS A 635 4.15 -13.59 -57.02
CA LYS A 635 3.71 -12.17 -57.10
C LYS A 635 3.07 -11.66 -55.80
N VAL A 636 2.53 -12.56 -54.98
CA VAL A 636 1.81 -12.22 -53.74
C VAL A 636 2.66 -12.51 -52.49
N ILE A 637 3.71 -13.32 -52.60
CA ILE A 637 4.58 -13.68 -51.48
C ILE A 637 5.17 -12.47 -50.75
N LEU A 638 5.49 -11.37 -51.45
CA LEU A 638 6.02 -10.16 -50.81
C LEU A 638 5.04 -9.60 -49.76
N TRP A 639 3.74 -9.59 -50.05
CA TRP A 639 2.70 -9.18 -49.11
C TRP A 639 2.50 -10.17 -47.97
N LEU A 640 2.57 -11.48 -48.28
CA LEU A 640 2.52 -12.54 -47.25
C LEU A 640 3.72 -12.52 -46.30
N LEU A 641 4.85 -11.94 -46.71
CA LEU A 641 6.02 -11.72 -45.85
C LEU A 641 5.92 -10.40 -45.08
N ILE A 642 5.59 -9.29 -45.76
CA ILE A 642 5.61 -7.94 -45.18
C ILE A 642 4.47 -7.70 -44.18
N CYS A 643 3.23 -8.09 -44.50
CA CYS A 643 2.08 -7.76 -43.65
C CYS A 643 2.22 -8.31 -42.21
N PRO A 644 2.65 -9.57 -41.97
CA PRO A 644 2.96 -10.07 -40.63
C PRO A 644 3.98 -9.24 -39.84
N VAL A 645 5.05 -8.76 -40.51
CA VAL A 645 6.09 -7.95 -39.85
C VAL A 645 5.54 -6.59 -39.47
N ILE A 646 4.85 -5.89 -40.38
CA ILE A 646 4.30 -4.57 -40.08
C ILE A 646 3.32 -4.67 -38.89
N VAL A 647 2.38 -5.61 -38.93
CA VAL A 647 1.39 -5.79 -37.86
C VAL A 647 2.08 -6.11 -36.52
N GLY A 648 2.94 -7.13 -36.47
CA GLY A 648 3.59 -7.51 -35.20
C GLY A 648 4.56 -6.47 -34.66
N MET A 649 5.32 -5.79 -35.51
CA MET A 649 6.21 -4.69 -35.08
C MET A 649 5.43 -3.49 -34.57
N THR A 650 4.30 -3.11 -35.19
CA THR A 650 3.44 -2.03 -34.70
C THR A 650 2.93 -2.33 -33.28
N PHE A 651 2.45 -3.54 -33.02
CA PHE A 651 2.04 -3.94 -31.67
C PHE A 651 3.21 -4.06 -30.68
N ALA A 652 4.41 -4.47 -31.14
CA ALA A 652 5.60 -4.50 -30.29
C ALA A 652 6.04 -3.08 -29.84
N PHE A 653 6.06 -2.11 -30.75
CA PHE A 653 6.41 -0.72 -30.43
C PHE A 653 5.35 -0.02 -29.56
N ALA A 654 4.07 -0.13 -29.92
CA ALA A 654 2.99 0.47 -29.13
C ALA A 654 2.79 -0.18 -27.75
N GLY A 655 3.30 -1.40 -27.55
CA GLY A 655 3.30 -2.09 -26.27
C GLY A 655 4.40 -1.66 -25.29
N ILE A 656 5.43 -0.91 -25.72
CA ILE A 656 6.61 -0.57 -24.88
C ILE A 656 6.24 0.07 -23.52
N PRO A 657 5.32 1.06 -23.44
CA PRO A 657 4.95 1.68 -22.16
C PRO A 657 4.35 0.71 -21.15
N PHE A 658 3.78 -0.40 -21.63
CA PHE A 658 3.04 -1.39 -20.86
C PHE A 658 3.84 -2.68 -20.63
N MET A 659 5.16 -2.70 -20.87
CA MET A 659 5.98 -3.90 -20.62
C MET A 659 6.38 -3.99 -19.15
N GLY A 660 5.69 -4.85 -18.41
CA GLY A 660 5.90 -5.11 -17.00
C GLY A 660 6.35 -6.54 -16.69
N ASN A 661 6.46 -6.83 -15.40
CA ASN A 661 6.73 -8.17 -14.90
C ASN A 661 5.44 -9.01 -14.91
N LEU A 662 5.47 -10.19 -15.53
CA LEU A 662 4.50 -11.26 -15.25
C LEU A 662 5.25 -12.44 -14.61
N VAL A 663 4.56 -13.23 -13.78
CA VAL A 663 5.08 -14.36 -12.98
C VAL A 663 6.24 -15.17 -13.61
N LEU A 664 6.17 -15.50 -14.91
CA LEU A 664 7.14 -16.35 -15.61
C LEU A 664 8.27 -15.57 -16.31
N TRP A 665 7.98 -14.35 -16.76
CA TRP A 665 8.80 -13.53 -17.65
C TRP A 665 8.17 -12.14 -17.82
N CYS A 666 8.94 -11.13 -18.23
CA CYS A 666 8.38 -9.82 -18.54
C CYS A 666 7.58 -9.83 -19.86
N ASN A 667 6.43 -9.16 -19.87
CA ASN A 667 5.52 -9.07 -21.02
C ASN A 667 4.60 -7.85 -20.89
N ASN A 668 3.71 -7.65 -21.86
CA ASN A 668 2.74 -6.57 -21.83
C ASN A 668 1.68 -6.79 -20.73
N SER A 669 1.65 -5.90 -19.73
CA SER A 669 0.72 -5.88 -18.60
C SER A 669 -0.60 -5.18 -18.90
N ALA A 670 -0.77 -4.52 -20.07
CA ALA A 670 -2.04 -3.89 -20.42
C ALA A 670 -3.18 -4.94 -20.50
N PRO A 671 -4.36 -4.66 -19.92
CA PRO A 671 -5.54 -5.50 -20.09
C PRO A 671 -5.94 -5.63 -21.56
N TRP A 672 -6.14 -6.87 -22.03
CA TRP A 672 -6.74 -7.28 -23.31
C TRP A 672 -6.02 -6.86 -24.62
N TRP A 673 -5.35 -5.71 -24.65
CA TRP A 673 -4.77 -5.10 -25.86
C TRP A 673 -3.73 -5.96 -26.61
N PRO A 674 -2.73 -6.59 -25.97
CA PRO A 674 -1.76 -7.44 -26.70
C PRO A 674 -2.37 -8.76 -27.20
N ASP A 675 -3.52 -9.16 -26.65
CA ASP A 675 -4.10 -10.49 -26.79
C ASP A 675 -5.14 -10.55 -27.92
N ILE A 676 -5.86 -9.44 -28.16
CA ILE A 676 -6.83 -9.28 -29.27
C ILE A 676 -6.21 -9.62 -30.64
N PRO A 677 -5.02 -9.13 -31.04
CA PRO A 677 -4.42 -9.45 -32.33
C PRO A 677 -4.11 -10.95 -32.50
N VAL A 678 -3.71 -11.63 -31.42
CA VAL A 678 -3.45 -13.08 -31.40
C VAL A 678 -4.76 -13.86 -31.52
N ALA A 679 -5.81 -13.46 -30.80
CA ALA A 679 -7.14 -14.05 -30.92
C ALA A 679 -7.71 -13.92 -32.35
N ILE A 680 -7.57 -12.75 -32.97
CA ILE A 680 -7.95 -12.52 -34.38
C ILE A 680 -7.13 -13.41 -35.31
N ALA A 681 -5.81 -13.53 -35.09
CA ALA A 681 -4.95 -14.41 -35.89
C ALA A 681 -5.37 -15.89 -35.79
N ILE A 682 -5.70 -16.38 -34.58
CA ILE A 682 -6.23 -17.72 -34.35
C ILE A 682 -7.55 -17.90 -35.12
N PHE A 683 -8.52 -16.99 -34.97
CA PHE A 683 -9.81 -17.07 -35.63
C PHE A 683 -9.70 -17.07 -37.16
N VAL A 684 -8.91 -16.15 -37.73
CA VAL A 684 -8.70 -16.03 -39.18
C VAL A 684 -7.98 -17.27 -39.74
N ALA A 685 -6.94 -17.77 -39.07
CA ALA A 685 -6.27 -19.01 -39.46
C ALA A 685 -7.24 -20.22 -39.43
N THR A 686 -8.05 -20.32 -38.38
CA THR A 686 -9.08 -21.35 -38.21
C THR A 686 -10.09 -21.33 -39.35
N PHE A 687 -10.65 -20.15 -39.67
CA PHE A 687 -11.64 -19.98 -40.72
C PHE A 687 -11.09 -20.32 -42.12
N ILE A 688 -9.86 -19.86 -42.43
CA ILE A 688 -9.19 -20.16 -43.69
C ILE A 688 -8.92 -21.67 -43.81
N MET A 689 -8.45 -22.30 -42.74
CA MET A 689 -8.13 -23.73 -42.75
C MET A 689 -9.37 -24.63 -42.75
N GLY A 690 -10.45 -24.25 -42.07
CA GLY A 690 -11.76 -24.90 -42.22
C GLY A 690 -12.29 -24.79 -43.65
N SER A 691 -12.11 -23.62 -44.29
CA SER A 691 -12.42 -23.41 -45.71
C SER A 691 -11.59 -24.24 -46.69
N VAL A 692 -10.37 -24.65 -46.30
CA VAL A 692 -9.52 -25.59 -47.05
C VAL A 692 -9.93 -27.04 -46.79
N PHE A 693 -10.17 -27.40 -45.53
CA PHE A 693 -10.62 -28.73 -45.12
C PHE A 693 -11.91 -29.12 -45.85
N TRP A 694 -12.91 -28.24 -45.85
CA TRP A 694 -14.19 -28.44 -46.51
C TRP A 694 -14.07 -28.63 -48.03
N ASP A 695 -13.16 -27.88 -48.68
CA ASP A 695 -12.90 -27.98 -50.11
C ASP A 695 -12.17 -29.28 -50.47
N VAL A 696 -11.19 -29.71 -49.67
CA VAL A 696 -10.50 -31.00 -49.83
C VAL A 696 -11.47 -32.16 -49.60
N TYR A 697 -12.32 -32.08 -48.57
CA TYR A 697 -13.35 -33.08 -48.29
C TYR A 697 -14.34 -33.23 -49.46
N LYS A 698 -14.85 -32.12 -50.01
CA LYS A 698 -15.70 -32.13 -51.21
C LYS A 698 -14.98 -32.74 -52.43
N LYS A 699 -13.72 -32.38 -52.66
CA LYS A 699 -12.90 -32.94 -53.76
C LYS A 699 -12.63 -34.44 -53.60
N ASP A 700 -12.40 -34.92 -52.38
CA ASP A 700 -12.20 -36.34 -52.08
C ASP A 700 -13.49 -37.15 -52.27
N GLN A 701 -14.63 -36.66 -51.76
CA GLN A 701 -15.94 -37.28 -51.97
C GLN A 701 -16.33 -37.33 -53.44
N ALA A 702 -16.04 -36.27 -54.21
CA ALA A 702 -16.21 -36.28 -55.67
C ALA A 702 -15.28 -37.31 -56.34
N SER A 703 -14.00 -37.39 -55.95
CA SER A 703 -13.04 -38.37 -56.51
C SER A 703 -13.44 -39.82 -56.23
N LYS A 704 -13.96 -40.12 -55.04
CA LYS A 704 -14.44 -41.46 -54.64
C LYS A 704 -15.52 -42.01 -55.59
N ARG A 705 -16.45 -41.16 -56.06
CA ARG A 705 -17.48 -41.55 -57.04
C ARG A 705 -16.89 -42.02 -58.37
N TRP A 706 -15.79 -41.41 -58.82
CA TRP A 706 -15.12 -41.78 -60.07
C TRP A 706 -14.16 -42.96 -59.94
N ARG A 707 -13.66 -43.26 -58.73
CA ARG A 707 -12.74 -44.39 -58.47
C ARG A 707 -13.39 -45.78 -58.49
N GLN A 708 -14.71 -45.90 -58.52
CA GLN A 708 -15.40 -47.20 -58.49
C GLN A 708 -15.26 -48.04 -59.78
N ARG A 709 -14.62 -47.52 -60.84
CA ARG A 709 -14.34 -48.28 -62.08
C ARG A 709 -12.84 -48.55 -62.28
N GLY A 710 -12.38 -49.64 -61.70
CA GLY A 710 -11.37 -50.52 -62.31
C GLY A 710 -9.88 -50.24 -62.08
N ASP A 711 -9.47 -49.08 -61.58
CA ASP A 711 -8.03 -48.77 -61.43
C ASP A 711 -7.57 -48.75 -59.96
N SER A 712 -6.94 -49.86 -59.55
CA SER A 712 -6.42 -50.11 -58.20
C SER A 712 -5.19 -49.26 -57.83
N GLY A 713 -4.74 -48.36 -58.71
CA GLY A 713 -3.61 -47.45 -58.50
C GLY A 713 -3.83 -46.50 -57.33
N SER A 714 -3.43 -46.91 -56.12
CA SER A 714 -3.52 -46.15 -54.86
C SER A 714 -2.52 -44.97 -54.79
N GLY A 715 -2.59 -44.08 -55.78
CA GLY A 715 -1.88 -42.82 -55.79
C GLY A 715 -2.51 -41.84 -54.79
N ASN A 716 -1.90 -41.71 -53.60
CA ASN A 716 -2.19 -40.60 -52.70
C ASN A 716 -1.94 -39.27 -53.43
N SER A 717 -3.02 -38.54 -53.68
CA SER A 717 -2.99 -37.32 -54.51
C SER A 717 -2.03 -36.29 -53.93
N ILE A 718 -1.42 -35.46 -54.80
CA ILE A 718 -0.54 -34.39 -54.35
C ILE A 718 -1.29 -33.44 -53.40
N SER A 719 -2.56 -33.14 -53.71
CA SER A 719 -3.45 -32.35 -52.85
C SER A 719 -3.58 -32.94 -51.44
N THR A 720 -3.82 -34.26 -51.31
CA THR A 720 -3.92 -34.95 -50.02
C THR A 720 -2.63 -34.83 -49.19
N LYS A 721 -1.46 -34.92 -49.84
CA LYS A 721 -0.15 -34.77 -49.16
C LYS A 721 0.06 -33.35 -48.64
N VAL A 722 -0.26 -32.34 -49.46
CA VAL A 722 -0.17 -30.92 -49.07
C VAL A 722 -1.19 -30.58 -47.98
N PHE A 723 -2.42 -31.07 -48.09
CA PHE A 723 -3.45 -30.90 -47.08
C PHE A 723 -3.00 -31.43 -45.72
N TRP A 724 -2.52 -32.68 -45.64
CA TRP A 724 -1.99 -33.18 -44.38
C TRP A 724 -0.81 -32.35 -43.87
N GLN A 725 0.12 -31.94 -44.74
CA GLN A 725 1.21 -31.03 -44.34
C GLN A 725 0.67 -29.74 -43.71
N SER A 726 -0.38 -29.13 -44.26
CA SER A 726 -1.01 -27.94 -43.70
C SER A 726 -1.69 -28.18 -42.35
N VAL A 727 -2.33 -29.33 -42.14
CA VAL A 727 -2.89 -29.73 -40.85
C VAL A 727 -1.79 -29.86 -39.78
N TRP A 728 -0.63 -30.43 -40.11
CA TRP A 728 0.47 -30.56 -39.15
C TRP A 728 1.08 -29.20 -38.73
N TYR A 729 1.21 -28.24 -39.65
CA TYR A 729 1.62 -26.87 -39.28
C TYR A 729 0.54 -26.15 -38.47
N LEU A 730 -0.74 -26.36 -38.78
CA LEU A 730 -1.83 -25.80 -37.98
C LEU A 730 -1.87 -26.38 -36.55
N MET A 731 -1.54 -27.66 -36.37
CA MET A 731 -1.39 -28.25 -35.03
C MET A 731 -0.20 -27.66 -34.27
N SER A 732 0.93 -27.35 -34.91
CA SER A 732 2.06 -26.61 -34.31
C SER A 732 1.61 -25.25 -33.76
N PHE A 733 0.82 -24.52 -34.57
CA PHE A 733 0.23 -23.25 -34.20
C PHE A 733 -0.75 -23.37 -33.02
N TYR A 734 -1.68 -24.34 -33.04
CA TYR A 734 -2.64 -24.57 -31.94
C TYR A 734 -2.03 -25.19 -30.68
N ALA A 735 -0.86 -25.82 -30.76
CA ALA A 735 -0.10 -26.24 -29.58
C ALA A 735 0.55 -25.06 -28.84
N THR A 736 0.64 -23.89 -29.47
CA THR A 736 1.36 -22.71 -28.94
C THR A 736 0.40 -21.58 -28.55
N TRP A 737 -0.42 -21.09 -29.49
CA TRP A 737 -1.13 -19.82 -29.33
C TRP A 737 -2.44 -19.88 -28.53
N PRO A 738 -3.28 -20.93 -28.60
CA PRO A 738 -4.40 -21.09 -27.69
C PRO A 738 -3.98 -21.23 -26.22
N PRO A 739 -2.94 -22.01 -25.84
CA PRO A 739 -2.39 -21.98 -24.48
C PRO A 739 -1.85 -20.61 -24.07
N TYR A 740 -1.20 -19.86 -24.97
CA TYR A 740 -0.79 -18.47 -24.71
C TYR A 740 -2.00 -17.58 -24.39
N LEU A 741 -3.02 -17.58 -25.26
CA LEU A 741 -4.20 -16.73 -25.11
C LEU A 741 -4.99 -17.08 -23.84
N ALA A 742 -5.10 -18.38 -23.53
CA ALA A 742 -5.71 -18.83 -22.29
C ALA A 742 -4.89 -18.39 -21.06
N LEU A 743 -3.56 -18.53 -21.07
CA LEU A 743 -2.68 -18.03 -20.00
C LEU A 743 -2.86 -16.52 -19.77
N GLN A 744 -2.95 -15.74 -20.85
CA GLN A 744 -3.20 -14.29 -20.78
C GLN A 744 -4.59 -13.96 -20.24
N TYR A 745 -5.61 -14.76 -20.58
CA TYR A 745 -6.96 -14.63 -20.01
C TYR A 745 -6.99 -14.98 -18.51
N PHE A 746 -6.31 -16.05 -18.09
CA PHE A 746 -6.15 -16.41 -16.67
C PHE A 746 -5.41 -15.33 -15.89
N TRP A 747 -4.40 -14.68 -16.50
CA TRP A 747 -3.74 -13.51 -15.93
C TRP A 747 -4.67 -12.29 -15.82
N ALA A 748 -5.39 -11.93 -16.87
CA ALA A 748 -6.31 -10.78 -16.90
C ALA A 748 -7.62 -10.97 -16.09
N SER A 749 -7.79 -12.11 -15.42
CA SER A 749 -8.98 -12.43 -14.59
C SER A 749 -8.63 -12.74 -13.13
N GLY A 750 -7.42 -12.43 -12.68
CA GLY A 750 -6.93 -12.72 -11.31
C GLY A 750 -6.65 -14.20 -11.00
N LYS A 751 -7.39 -15.13 -11.64
CA LYS A 751 -7.39 -16.60 -11.41
C LYS A 751 -6.11 -17.34 -11.85
N ALA A 752 -5.04 -16.61 -12.10
CA ALA A 752 -3.74 -17.17 -12.36
C ALA A 752 -3.21 -17.96 -11.16
N TYR A 753 -3.46 -17.46 -9.95
CA TYR A 753 -2.72 -17.92 -8.77
C TYR A 753 -3.10 -19.33 -8.29
N ASP A 754 -4.29 -19.81 -8.62
CA ASP A 754 -4.75 -21.16 -8.25
C ASP A 754 -4.24 -22.28 -9.16
N THR A 755 -3.75 -21.93 -10.36
CA THR A 755 -3.66 -22.89 -11.48
C THR A 755 -2.21 -23.26 -11.86
N TYR A 756 -1.36 -23.51 -10.86
CA TYR A 756 0.06 -23.90 -11.02
C TYR A 756 0.36 -24.83 -12.22
N TYR A 757 -0.37 -25.95 -12.35
CA TYR A 757 -0.14 -26.92 -13.42
C TYR A 757 -0.48 -26.37 -14.81
N PHE A 758 -1.50 -25.52 -14.92
CA PHE A 758 -1.86 -24.86 -16.16
C PHE A 758 -0.83 -23.80 -16.55
N ILE A 759 -0.37 -22.99 -15.59
CA ILE A 759 0.71 -22.01 -15.83
C ILE A 759 2.01 -22.70 -16.25
N LEU A 760 2.40 -23.80 -15.59
CA LEU A 760 3.55 -24.59 -16.00
C LEU A 760 3.38 -25.20 -17.40
N PHE A 761 2.20 -25.72 -17.72
CA PHE A 761 1.89 -26.30 -19.03
C PHE A 761 1.92 -25.28 -20.16
N ALA A 762 1.21 -24.15 -20.00
CA ALA A 762 1.23 -23.06 -20.98
C ALA A 762 2.63 -22.43 -21.07
N GLY A 763 3.28 -22.18 -19.93
CA GLY A 763 4.66 -21.71 -19.84
C GLY A 763 5.67 -22.63 -20.54
N ALA A 764 5.44 -23.95 -20.56
CA ALA A 764 6.25 -24.89 -21.31
C ALA A 764 5.96 -24.85 -22.82
N LEU A 765 4.69 -24.76 -23.22
CA LEU A 765 4.27 -24.85 -24.63
C LEU A 765 4.51 -23.58 -25.44
N VAL A 766 4.28 -22.40 -24.86
CA VAL A 766 4.40 -21.11 -25.57
C VAL A 766 5.81 -20.88 -26.13
N PRO A 767 6.91 -21.10 -25.39
CA PRO A 767 8.24 -20.94 -25.94
C PRO A 767 8.64 -22.04 -26.94
N LEU A 768 7.88 -23.13 -27.07
CA LEU A 768 8.26 -24.34 -27.81
C LEU A 768 7.93 -24.29 -29.32
N GLN A 769 7.36 -23.19 -29.83
CA GLN A 769 6.88 -23.08 -31.21
C GLN A 769 7.89 -23.55 -32.28
N GLY A 770 9.14 -23.11 -32.18
CA GLY A 770 10.20 -23.48 -33.12
C GLY A 770 10.53 -24.97 -33.11
N GLY A 771 10.35 -25.63 -31.95
CA GLY A 771 10.48 -27.08 -31.78
C GLY A 771 9.35 -27.83 -32.49
N TRP A 772 8.11 -27.37 -32.35
CA TRP A 772 6.96 -27.92 -33.07
C TRP A 772 7.09 -27.72 -34.59
N ASN A 773 7.48 -26.52 -35.03
CA ASN A 773 7.74 -26.21 -36.43
C ASN A 773 8.86 -27.09 -37.02
N TRP A 774 9.94 -27.29 -36.26
CA TRP A 774 11.02 -28.21 -36.62
C TRP A 774 10.55 -29.65 -36.76
N PHE A 775 9.75 -30.17 -35.81
CA PHE A 775 9.23 -31.54 -35.87
C PHE A 775 8.39 -31.78 -37.14
N VAL A 776 7.48 -30.85 -37.47
CA VAL A 776 6.66 -30.91 -38.70
C VAL A 776 7.53 -30.82 -39.96
N TYR A 777 8.58 -29.99 -39.94
CA TYR A 777 9.53 -29.85 -41.04
C TYR A 777 10.35 -31.13 -41.26
N ALA A 778 10.96 -31.66 -40.20
CA ALA A 778 11.83 -32.83 -40.20
C ALA A 778 11.09 -34.10 -40.63
N ARG A 779 9.85 -34.30 -40.17
CA ARG A 779 9.00 -35.44 -40.56
C ARG A 779 8.85 -35.58 -42.08
N ASN A 780 8.64 -34.47 -42.78
CA ASN A 780 8.52 -34.47 -44.25
C ASN A 780 9.83 -34.80 -44.98
N ARG A 781 10.98 -34.59 -44.33
CA ARG A 781 12.32 -34.93 -44.85
C ARG A 781 12.65 -36.40 -44.59
N GLN A 782 12.47 -36.88 -43.37
CA GLN A 782 12.72 -38.29 -43.00
C GLN A 782 11.87 -39.25 -43.84
N LEU A 783 10.57 -38.96 -44.03
CA LEU A 783 9.68 -39.77 -44.87
C LEU A 783 10.10 -39.83 -46.35
N LYS A 784 10.87 -38.86 -46.85
CA LYS A 784 11.45 -38.92 -48.21
C LYS A 784 12.73 -39.75 -48.20
N GLY A 785 13.64 -39.52 -47.23
CA GLY A 785 14.87 -40.29 -47.08
C GLY A 785 14.60 -41.80 -46.93
N LEU A 786 13.68 -42.16 -46.03
CA LEU A 786 13.23 -43.54 -45.84
C LEU A 786 12.62 -44.15 -47.10
N ARG A 787 11.79 -43.40 -47.86
CA ARG A 787 11.23 -43.90 -49.12
C ARG A 787 12.29 -44.12 -50.19
N THR A 788 13.25 -43.21 -50.33
CA THR A 788 14.35 -43.39 -51.29
C THR A 788 15.22 -44.58 -50.89
N ALA A 789 15.62 -44.68 -49.62
CA ALA A 789 16.41 -45.80 -49.10
C ALA A 789 15.68 -47.15 -49.25
N MET A 790 14.39 -47.21 -48.90
CA MET A 790 13.56 -48.41 -49.05
C MET A 790 13.34 -48.78 -50.53
N SER A 791 13.15 -47.79 -51.41
CA SER A 791 13.05 -48.03 -52.86
C SER A 791 14.36 -48.57 -53.45
N SER A 792 15.51 -48.01 -53.04
CA SER A 792 16.83 -48.53 -53.42
C SER A 792 17.08 -49.93 -52.88
N TYR A 793 16.63 -50.24 -51.65
CA TYR A 793 16.77 -51.56 -51.03
C TYR A 793 15.87 -52.63 -51.68
N ILE A 794 14.63 -52.27 -52.03
CA ILE A 794 13.69 -53.18 -52.73
C ILE A 794 14.17 -53.41 -54.17
N SER A 795 14.57 -52.36 -54.88
CA SER A 795 15.10 -52.47 -56.24
C SER A 795 16.39 -53.31 -56.28
N SER A 796 17.30 -53.14 -55.32
CA SER A 796 18.53 -53.96 -55.29
C SER A 796 18.24 -55.43 -54.99
N ARG A 797 17.35 -55.75 -54.05
CA ARG A 797 16.98 -57.15 -53.77
C ARG A 797 16.23 -57.83 -54.92
N LEU A 798 15.31 -57.14 -55.60
CA LEU A 798 14.56 -57.70 -56.73
C LEU A 798 15.46 -57.98 -57.94
N VAL A 799 16.49 -57.17 -58.18
CA VAL A 799 17.44 -57.39 -59.29
C VAL A 799 18.41 -58.56 -59.00
N THR A 800 18.73 -58.85 -57.73
CA THR A 800 19.55 -60.03 -57.39
C THR A 800 18.78 -61.36 -57.36
N GLY A 801 17.44 -61.34 -57.47
CA GLY A 801 16.60 -62.55 -57.33
C GLY A 801 16.35 -63.34 -58.62
N THR A 802 16.59 -62.75 -59.79
CA THR A 802 16.18 -63.30 -61.09
C THR A 802 17.35 -63.63 -62.03
N SER A 803 18.37 -64.31 -61.50
CA SER A 803 19.31 -65.09 -62.32
C SER A 803 18.66 -66.41 -62.79
N PHE A 804 17.49 -66.32 -63.43
CA PHE A 804 16.94 -67.44 -64.20
C PHE A 804 17.38 -67.28 -65.65
N ARG A 805 18.20 -68.22 -66.13
CA ARG A 805 18.72 -68.28 -67.50
C ARG A 805 17.59 -68.17 -68.52
N SER A 806 17.45 -66.99 -69.15
CA SER A 806 16.81 -66.84 -70.45
C SER A 806 17.89 -67.05 -71.51
N VAL A 807 17.82 -68.18 -72.22
CA VAL A 807 18.78 -68.55 -73.26
C VAL A 807 18.42 -67.86 -74.58
N ASN A 808 19.43 -67.26 -75.22
CA ASN A 808 19.52 -66.86 -76.62
C ASN A 808 18.21 -66.69 -77.42
N ARG A 809 17.96 -65.45 -77.85
CA ARG A 809 17.56 -65.25 -79.25
C ARG A 809 18.23 -64.02 -79.85
N SER A 810 19.24 -64.28 -80.68
CA SER A 810 19.86 -63.29 -81.54
C SER A 810 18.90 -62.90 -82.66
N SER A 811 18.58 -61.61 -82.76
CA SER A 811 18.13 -61.02 -84.03
C SER A 811 18.73 -59.61 -84.13
N THR A 812 19.87 -59.54 -84.81
CA THR A 812 20.39 -58.32 -85.41
C THR A 812 19.29 -57.57 -86.14
N ASN A 813 19.11 -56.28 -85.82
CA ASN A 813 18.78 -55.32 -86.85
C ASN A 813 19.41 -53.96 -86.56
N ARG A 814 19.82 -53.29 -87.64
CA ARG A 814 20.82 -52.21 -87.66
C ARG A 814 20.23 -51.02 -88.41
N SER A 815 19.90 -49.96 -87.69
CA SER A 815 19.63 -48.62 -88.23
C SER A 815 19.90 -47.60 -87.11
N SER A 816 20.85 -46.67 -87.19
CA SER A 816 21.10 -45.63 -88.20
C SER A 816 20.02 -44.54 -88.25
N ASN A 817 20.17 -43.52 -87.40
CA ASN A 817 20.02 -42.08 -87.68
C ASN A 817 20.21 -41.33 -86.33
N ASN A 818 21.21 -40.45 -86.18
CA ASN A 818 21.44 -39.11 -86.75
C ASN A 818 20.75 -37.97 -85.97
N GLN A 819 21.57 -36.98 -85.60
CA GLN A 819 21.25 -35.56 -85.35
C GLN A 819 20.30 -35.20 -84.18
N SER A 820 20.34 -33.97 -83.65
CA SER A 820 21.47 -33.05 -83.39
C SER A 820 20.98 -31.91 -82.47
N ASP A 821 21.93 -31.16 -81.94
CA ASP A 821 21.84 -29.74 -81.52
C ASP A 821 21.04 -29.29 -80.29
N GLN A 822 21.78 -28.49 -79.51
CA GLN A 822 21.43 -27.46 -78.54
C GLN A 822 20.79 -26.22 -79.23
N PRO A 823 20.33 -25.17 -78.51
CA PRO A 823 20.57 -24.85 -77.09
C PRO A 823 19.34 -24.77 -76.17
#